data_AF-A0A964ER14-F1
#
_entry.id   AF-A0A964ER14-F1
#
_cell.length_a   1.000
_cell.length_b   1.000
_cell.length_c   1.000
_cell.angle_alpha   90.00
_cell.angle_beta   90.00
_cell.angle_gamma   90.00
#
_symmetry.space_group_name_H-M   'P 1'
#
loop_
_entity.id
_entity.type
_entity.pdbx_description
1 polymer ?
#
loop_
_entity_poly.entity_id
_entity_poly.type
_entity_poly.pdbx_seq_one_letter_code
_entity_poly.pdbx_strand_id
1 'polypeptide(L)'
;MVPVASLAALLMLVPGAPSEARIPFGNGFGTAWVLTPSGRLDGFMTHVYAERTPGDAAIDLAGDSFAGVAIDGAPGVWLDDRAADSIAFEPGTGVLRVSHRIGPLAVESWWFAPWGLGRPGVALVARVTNEDPLSEHSVTIAALLRYAVGSGTPEASSKDEQVTLVGPSIFQEVSHSSRHRLVYRTLPTANQVALSPSDPYGDFVSLGVLTGGVSGGDVANPVEGDALALAFARGPIALASGAQSWLTVVSAYGDVSEDQELAQALELWVADRAPRALLDDELAAWRAWSGRDAIARRVADQGNVLVGDDELAVWTQALVSLRMSQVREPNDGLVRPAGQIVASLLPGPRQRSYPRDLAYAASALSQAGYADEAWDALSFVLNGHAGRLSAAVGADYAVSVSRYYGDATEDTRGEASPTTPSLGFDGFGLYLWALGEWADRQSSLARLEPHWLLIRERIAGALEAFTDPETGLVRADAGIWEYAGDARQHASTTIAAAVGLCAASRIASRMADPGAATRFAEHAQALREALLARLVDPDTGALAGNLQELAAGTARDASVVEAVNWGLIPADSALAGATLDSVGLLALGPGRGLARTDDPEDADRESVLADLRAAAALSASGRQFEADFLVERVVAQARARAHDQVPELLNPWGGPAGGMPMAGMGGAALGLARLEGGQVFGPEGCLPWTPPDASTPPDEEPDAGGELDAAVAEAVEPGPRGPILGPRARPASGCQSSGGSPALGLVASLLLLSAARRRRRA
;
A
#
# COMPACT_ATOMS: atom_id res chain seq x y z
N MET A 1 34.88 -31.91 11.98
CA MET A 1 34.00 -32.27 10.86
C MET A 1 32.89 -33.18 11.37
N VAL A 2 31.76 -32.57 11.69
CA VAL A 2 30.45 -33.18 11.99
C VAL A 2 29.46 -32.27 11.26
N PRO A 3 28.47 -32.77 10.50
CA PRO A 3 27.65 -31.91 9.67
C PRO A 3 26.66 -31.15 10.54
N VAL A 4 26.72 -29.82 10.50
CA VAL A 4 25.71 -28.92 11.06
C VAL A 4 24.61 -28.78 10.01
N ALA A 5 23.75 -29.78 9.94
CA ALA A 5 22.42 -29.68 9.37
C ALA A 5 21.46 -30.02 10.52
N SER A 6 20.39 -29.25 10.64
CA SER A 6 19.35 -29.39 11.68
C SER A 6 19.67 -28.74 13.04
N LEU A 7 19.76 -27.40 13.05
CA LEU A 7 19.41 -26.59 14.23
C LEU A 7 18.43 -25.45 13.87
N ALA A 8 17.64 -25.64 12.81
CA ALA A 8 16.44 -24.86 12.56
C ALA A 8 15.25 -25.57 13.22
N ALA A 9 14.33 -24.80 13.79
CA ALA A 9 13.11 -25.24 14.48
C ALA A 9 13.26 -25.68 15.95
N LEU A 10 13.62 -24.75 16.82
CA LEU A 10 13.02 -24.69 18.15
C LEU A 10 12.72 -23.24 18.57
N LEU A 11 12.13 -22.44 17.67
CA LEU A 11 11.40 -21.25 18.08
C LEU A 11 10.14 -21.73 18.82
N MET A 12 10.07 -21.49 20.13
CA MET A 12 8.86 -21.70 20.90
C MET A 12 7.78 -20.74 20.39
N LEU A 13 6.97 -21.20 19.43
CA LEU A 13 5.67 -20.64 19.11
C LEU A 13 4.80 -20.78 20.36
N VAL A 14 4.79 -19.78 21.23
CA VAL A 14 3.72 -19.65 22.22
C VAL A 14 2.44 -19.35 21.41
N PRO A 15 1.37 -20.16 21.53
CA PRO A 15 0.11 -19.84 20.90
C PRO A 15 -0.48 -18.62 21.60
N GLY A 16 -0.28 -17.44 21.01
CA GLY A 16 -1.15 -16.31 21.26
C GLY A 16 -2.53 -16.67 20.71
N ALA A 17 -3.60 -16.36 21.45
CA ALA A 17 -4.94 -16.42 20.88
C ALA A 17 -4.95 -15.56 19.60
N PRO A 18 -5.55 -16.00 18.48
CA PRO A 18 -5.77 -15.12 17.35
C PRO A 18 -6.66 -13.98 17.85
N SER A 19 -6.07 -12.79 18.02
CA SER A 19 -6.86 -11.58 18.02
C SER A 19 -7.58 -11.52 16.68
N GLU A 20 -8.82 -11.04 16.65
CA GLU A 20 -9.51 -10.67 15.41
C GLU A 20 -8.56 -9.84 14.53
N ALA A 21 -8.01 -10.47 13.48
CA ALA A 21 -7.13 -9.84 12.53
C ALA A 21 -7.90 -9.59 11.24
N ARG A 22 -7.66 -8.43 10.62
CA ARG A 22 -8.26 -8.05 9.34
C ARG A 22 -7.23 -8.24 8.25
N ILE A 23 -7.63 -8.86 7.14
CA ILE A 23 -6.77 -9.03 5.97
C ILE A 23 -7.29 -8.12 4.86
N PRO A 24 -6.59 -7.01 4.53
CA PRO A 24 -7.05 -6.07 3.51
C PRO A 24 -6.68 -6.53 2.10
N PHE A 25 -7.52 -6.15 1.15
CA PHE A 25 -7.31 -6.25 -0.29
C PHE A 25 -7.87 -5.00 -0.98
N GLY A 26 -7.36 -4.64 -2.17
CA GLY A 26 -7.76 -3.42 -2.86
C GLY A 26 -7.39 -3.41 -4.34
N ASN A 27 -7.96 -2.48 -5.09
CA ASN A 27 -7.71 -2.34 -6.53
C ASN A 27 -7.16 -0.97 -6.95
N GLY A 28 -6.73 -0.17 -5.96
CA GLY A 28 -6.28 1.21 -6.15
C GLY A 28 -7.39 2.25 -6.24
N PHE A 29 -8.67 1.85 -6.30
CA PHE A 29 -9.81 2.77 -6.19
C PHE A 29 -10.48 2.67 -4.82
N GLY A 30 -10.57 1.47 -4.25
CA GLY A 30 -11.06 1.25 -2.90
C GLY A 30 -10.31 0.11 -2.21
N THR A 31 -10.57 -0.05 -0.92
CA THR A 31 -9.96 -1.09 -0.08
C THR A 31 -11.06 -1.80 0.71
N ALA A 32 -10.96 -3.10 0.86
CA ALA A 32 -11.87 -3.92 1.63
C ALA A 32 -11.08 -4.90 2.51
N TRP A 33 -11.70 -5.49 3.52
CA TRP A 33 -11.04 -6.47 4.37
C TRP A 33 -11.98 -7.51 4.94
N VAL A 34 -11.36 -8.62 5.33
CA VAL A 34 -12.01 -9.84 5.79
C VAL A 34 -11.52 -10.13 7.19
N LEU A 35 -12.45 -10.46 8.08
CA LEU A 35 -12.19 -10.72 9.48
C LEU A 35 -11.77 -12.17 9.70
N THR A 36 -10.70 -12.39 10.45
CA THR A 36 -10.35 -13.71 10.98
C THR A 36 -10.99 -13.88 12.37
N PRO A 37 -11.54 -15.08 12.71
CA PRO A 37 -11.38 -16.37 12.02
C PRO A 37 -12.50 -16.74 11.03
N SER A 38 -13.54 -15.93 10.87
CA SER A 38 -14.74 -16.31 10.08
C SER A 38 -14.57 -16.18 8.57
N GLY A 39 -13.65 -15.33 8.10
CA GLY A 39 -13.48 -15.03 6.68
C GLY A 39 -14.65 -14.24 6.07
N ARG A 40 -15.44 -13.55 6.92
CA ARG A 40 -16.49 -12.64 6.48
C ARG A 40 -15.91 -11.26 6.14
N LEU A 41 -16.46 -10.60 5.14
CA LEU A 41 -16.16 -9.21 4.84
C LEU A 41 -16.70 -8.34 5.98
N ASP A 42 -15.87 -7.46 6.54
CA ASP A 42 -16.17 -6.57 7.69
C ASP A 42 -15.74 -5.13 7.39
N GLY A 43 -15.56 -4.81 6.09
CA GLY A 43 -15.05 -3.52 5.65
C GLY A 43 -15.01 -3.36 4.14
N PHE A 44 -15.46 -2.21 3.66
CA PHE A 44 -15.35 -1.80 2.27
C PHE A 44 -15.31 -0.26 2.17
N MET A 45 -14.09 0.27 2.09
CA MET A 45 -13.83 1.69 1.91
C MET A 45 -13.92 2.14 0.46
N THR A 46 -14.56 3.30 0.26
CA THR A 46 -14.74 3.94 -1.05
C THR A 46 -13.46 4.50 -1.65
N HIS A 47 -12.40 4.63 -0.85
CA HIS A 47 -11.08 5.12 -1.24
C HIS A 47 -9.98 4.27 -0.58
N VAL A 48 -8.77 4.31 -1.14
CA VAL A 48 -7.59 3.68 -0.50
C VAL A 48 -7.06 4.52 0.66
N TYR A 49 -7.22 5.85 0.61
CA TYR A 49 -6.83 6.78 1.67
C TYR A 49 -7.96 7.03 2.68
N ALA A 50 -7.61 7.33 3.93
CA ALA A 50 -8.58 7.55 5.00
C ALA A 50 -9.38 8.84 4.88
N GLU A 51 -8.81 9.88 4.25
CA GLU A 51 -9.36 11.23 4.29
C GLU A 51 -8.96 11.97 3.02
N ARG A 52 -9.96 12.40 2.24
CA ARG A 52 -9.76 13.12 0.97
C ARG A 52 -9.21 14.51 1.21
N THR A 53 -9.80 15.23 2.16
CA THR A 53 -9.42 16.57 2.63
C THR A 53 -9.70 16.67 4.13
N PRO A 54 -9.14 17.66 4.87
CA PRO A 54 -9.43 17.80 6.29
C PRO A 54 -10.94 17.80 6.61
N GLY A 55 -11.42 16.78 7.32
CA GLY A 55 -12.82 16.59 7.70
C GLY A 55 -13.67 15.77 6.72
N ASP A 56 -13.12 15.37 5.58
CA ASP A 56 -13.78 14.57 4.54
C ASP A 56 -13.20 13.16 4.53
N ALA A 57 -13.63 12.34 5.51
CA ALA A 57 -13.17 10.97 5.65
C ALA A 57 -13.76 10.07 4.55
N ALA A 58 -12.95 9.14 4.04
CA ALA A 58 -13.43 8.06 3.21
C ALA A 58 -14.42 7.20 3.99
N ILE A 59 -15.38 6.64 3.27
CA ILE A 59 -16.54 5.99 3.87
C ILE A 59 -16.36 4.49 3.81
N ASP A 60 -16.59 3.82 4.93
CA ASP A 60 -16.78 2.38 5.01
C ASP A 60 -18.26 2.06 4.78
N LEU A 61 -18.51 1.29 3.73
CA LEU A 61 -19.83 0.85 3.32
C LEU A 61 -20.21 -0.48 3.95
N ALA A 62 -19.28 -1.25 4.51
CA ALA A 62 -19.57 -2.62 4.91
C ALA A 62 -20.25 -2.71 6.28
N GLY A 63 -21.28 -3.54 6.36
CA GLY A 63 -21.61 -4.30 7.57
C GLY A 63 -20.84 -5.63 7.52
N ASP A 64 -21.56 -6.74 7.68
CA ASP A 64 -20.98 -8.07 7.42
C ASP A 64 -21.53 -8.71 6.15
N SER A 65 -20.64 -9.27 5.33
CA SER A 65 -21.02 -10.03 4.14
C SER A 65 -20.29 -11.38 4.06
N PHE A 66 -21.00 -12.44 3.66
CA PHE A 66 -20.50 -13.81 3.70
C PHE A 66 -21.29 -14.78 2.81
N ALA A 67 -20.69 -15.92 2.50
CA ALA A 67 -21.35 -17.02 1.79
C ALA A 67 -22.12 -17.93 2.77
N GLY A 68 -23.02 -18.75 2.23
CA GLY A 68 -23.77 -19.76 2.95
C GLY A 68 -24.03 -21.01 2.12
N VAL A 69 -24.34 -22.12 2.79
CA VAL A 69 -24.67 -23.40 2.13
C VAL A 69 -25.79 -24.12 2.86
N ALA A 70 -26.67 -24.79 2.11
CA ALA A 70 -27.63 -25.75 2.64
C ALA A 70 -27.52 -27.08 1.87
N ILE A 71 -27.78 -28.20 2.55
CA ILE A 71 -27.62 -29.55 2.00
C ILE A 71 -28.87 -30.39 2.29
N ASP A 72 -29.33 -31.13 1.29
CA ASP A 72 -30.41 -32.12 1.37
C ASP A 72 -31.71 -31.57 2.00
N GLY A 73 -32.01 -30.29 1.74
CA GLY A 73 -33.20 -29.61 2.25
C GLY A 73 -33.14 -29.30 3.75
N ALA A 74 -31.98 -29.46 4.39
CA ALA A 74 -31.76 -29.06 5.77
C ALA A 74 -31.67 -27.53 5.93
N PRO A 75 -31.87 -27.02 7.16
CA PRO A 75 -31.43 -25.68 7.57
C PRO A 75 -30.09 -25.25 6.98
N GLY A 76 -30.03 -24.01 6.48
CA GLY A 76 -28.81 -23.44 5.92
C GLY A 76 -27.80 -23.07 7.00
N VAL A 77 -26.54 -22.99 6.59
CA VAL A 77 -25.42 -22.54 7.41
C VAL A 77 -24.78 -21.35 6.72
N TRP A 78 -24.80 -20.19 7.37
CA TRP A 78 -23.94 -19.07 7.02
C TRP A 78 -22.53 -19.31 7.53
N LEU A 79 -21.53 -18.91 6.74
CA LEU A 79 -20.13 -19.19 7.04
C LEU A 79 -19.52 -18.22 8.06
N ASP A 80 -20.20 -17.13 8.41
CA ASP A 80 -19.73 -16.19 9.45
C ASP A 80 -19.74 -16.78 10.85
N ASP A 81 -20.69 -17.68 11.14
CA ASP A 81 -20.82 -18.40 12.41
C ASP A 81 -19.88 -19.61 12.53
N ARG A 82 -19.02 -19.84 11.53
CA ARG A 82 -18.06 -20.94 11.49
C ARG A 82 -16.65 -20.39 11.39
N ALA A 83 -15.72 -21.01 12.12
CA ALA A 83 -14.31 -20.74 11.89
C ALA A 83 -13.93 -21.35 10.54
N ALA A 84 -13.21 -20.57 9.72
CA ALA A 84 -12.64 -21.08 8.49
C ALA A 84 -11.56 -22.13 8.78
N ASP A 85 -11.50 -23.17 7.95
CA ASP A 85 -10.41 -24.16 7.98
C ASP A 85 -9.09 -23.52 7.56
N SER A 86 -9.13 -22.56 6.63
CA SER A 86 -7.98 -21.79 6.19
C SER A 86 -8.40 -20.45 5.60
N ILE A 87 -7.60 -19.41 5.83
CA ILE A 87 -7.70 -18.08 5.22
C ILE A 87 -6.32 -17.66 4.73
N ALA A 88 -6.15 -17.53 3.42
CA ALA A 88 -4.86 -17.18 2.81
C ALA A 88 -5.05 -16.50 1.46
N PHE A 89 -4.08 -15.68 1.07
CA PHE A 89 -4.02 -15.21 -0.32
C PHE A 89 -3.73 -16.37 -1.26
N GLU A 90 -4.37 -16.36 -2.42
CA GLU A 90 -3.86 -17.13 -3.55
C GLU A 90 -2.46 -16.57 -3.88
N PRO A 91 -1.39 -17.41 -3.91
CA PRO A 91 -0.02 -16.91 -3.88
C PRO A 91 0.30 -15.88 -4.97
N GLY A 92 0.86 -14.74 -4.57
CA GLY A 92 1.24 -13.66 -5.48
C GLY A 92 0.06 -12.91 -6.08
N THR A 93 -1.09 -12.89 -5.40
CA THR A 93 -2.29 -12.20 -5.87
C THR A 93 -2.99 -11.40 -4.77
N GLY A 94 -3.81 -10.43 -5.18
CA GLY A 94 -4.71 -9.71 -4.28
C GLY A 94 -6.01 -10.46 -3.99
N VAL A 95 -6.06 -11.78 -4.26
CA VAL A 95 -7.25 -12.61 -4.12
C VAL A 95 -7.15 -13.46 -2.87
N LEU A 96 -8.04 -13.24 -1.91
CA LEU A 96 -8.09 -14.02 -0.68
C LEU A 96 -9.02 -15.22 -0.82
N ARG A 97 -8.56 -16.41 -0.44
CA ARG A 97 -9.36 -17.62 -0.35
C ARG A 97 -9.67 -17.96 1.10
N VAL A 98 -10.93 -18.27 1.36
CA VAL A 98 -11.47 -18.76 2.63
C VAL A 98 -12.05 -20.15 2.37
N SER A 99 -11.67 -21.14 3.17
CA SER A 99 -12.15 -22.53 3.00
C SER A 99 -12.87 -23.01 4.25
N HIS A 100 -13.94 -23.78 4.05
CA HIS A 100 -14.75 -24.41 5.08
C HIS A 100 -15.12 -25.84 4.67
N ARG A 101 -15.41 -26.68 5.67
CA ARG A 101 -16.00 -28.01 5.50
C ARG A 101 -17.35 -28.10 6.20
N ILE A 102 -18.40 -28.35 5.41
CA ILE A 102 -19.78 -28.45 5.91
C ILE A 102 -20.32 -29.84 5.57
N GLY A 103 -20.21 -30.76 6.53
CA GLY A 103 -20.56 -32.18 6.31
C GLY A 103 -19.73 -32.78 5.17
N PRO A 104 -20.36 -33.34 4.11
CA PRO A 104 -19.66 -33.90 2.95
C PRO A 104 -19.19 -32.84 1.94
N LEU A 105 -19.43 -31.55 2.19
CA LEU A 105 -19.15 -30.47 1.24
C LEU A 105 -17.86 -29.73 1.61
N ALA A 106 -16.99 -29.51 0.62
CA ALA A 106 -15.97 -28.48 0.69
C ALA A 106 -16.57 -27.17 0.13
N VAL A 107 -16.50 -26.09 0.91
CA VAL A 107 -17.04 -24.78 0.57
C VAL A 107 -15.92 -23.77 0.59
N GLU A 108 -15.68 -23.12 -0.53
CA GLU A 108 -14.64 -22.12 -0.68
C GLU A 108 -15.24 -20.81 -1.15
N SER A 109 -14.76 -19.71 -0.60
CA SER A 109 -15.07 -18.37 -1.08
C SER A 109 -13.79 -17.60 -1.37
N TRP A 110 -13.78 -16.89 -2.49
CA TRP A 110 -12.74 -15.94 -2.86
C TRP A 110 -13.28 -14.53 -2.74
N TRP A 111 -12.50 -13.67 -2.06
CA TRP A 111 -12.73 -12.25 -1.89
C TRP A 111 -11.62 -11.48 -2.60
N PHE A 112 -11.99 -10.50 -3.42
CA PHE A 112 -11.02 -9.60 -4.05
C PHE A 112 -11.69 -8.32 -4.52
N ALA A 113 -10.88 -7.28 -4.73
CA ALA A 113 -11.30 -6.06 -5.39
C ALA A 113 -10.95 -6.19 -6.88
N PRO A 114 -11.94 -6.22 -7.80
CA PRO A 114 -11.69 -6.40 -9.23
C PRO A 114 -10.68 -5.40 -9.80
N TRP A 115 -9.50 -5.86 -10.23
CA TRP A 115 -8.43 -4.94 -10.66
C TRP A 115 -8.81 -4.14 -11.91
N GLY A 116 -9.48 -4.80 -12.87
CA GLY A 116 -9.87 -4.22 -14.15
C GLY A 116 -11.15 -3.37 -14.14
N LEU A 117 -11.84 -3.24 -13.00
CA LEU A 117 -13.16 -2.59 -12.95
C LEU A 117 -13.10 -1.05 -13.03
N GLY A 118 -11.95 -0.44 -12.69
CA GLY A 118 -11.75 1.01 -12.81
C GLY A 118 -12.51 1.86 -11.80
N ARG A 119 -12.98 1.27 -10.70
CA ARG A 119 -13.73 1.92 -9.61
C ARG A 119 -13.68 1.04 -8.34
N PRO A 120 -14.10 1.54 -7.16
CA PRO A 120 -14.15 0.71 -5.96
C PRO A 120 -15.15 -0.43 -6.15
N GLY A 121 -14.77 -1.64 -5.78
CA GLY A 121 -15.63 -2.80 -5.90
C GLY A 121 -15.09 -4.02 -5.16
N VAL A 122 -15.98 -4.97 -4.89
CA VAL A 122 -15.70 -6.22 -4.18
C VAL A 122 -16.39 -7.37 -4.91
N ALA A 123 -15.66 -8.45 -5.15
CA ALA A 123 -16.20 -9.70 -5.67
C ALA A 123 -16.16 -10.79 -4.59
N LEU A 124 -17.28 -11.48 -4.42
CA LEU A 124 -17.40 -12.75 -3.70
C LEU A 124 -17.65 -13.85 -4.73
N VAL A 125 -16.72 -14.79 -4.86
CA VAL A 125 -16.91 -16.01 -5.65
C VAL A 125 -17.02 -17.17 -4.69
N ALA A 126 -18.14 -17.89 -4.66
CA ALA A 126 -18.34 -19.07 -3.82
C ALA A 126 -18.39 -20.34 -4.68
N ARG A 127 -17.69 -21.39 -4.25
CA ARG A 127 -17.70 -22.73 -4.82
C ARG A 127 -18.09 -23.74 -3.76
N VAL A 128 -18.95 -24.67 -4.13
CA VAL A 128 -19.22 -25.87 -3.33
C VAL A 128 -18.84 -27.10 -4.14
N THR A 129 -18.07 -28.00 -3.54
CA THR A 129 -17.69 -29.30 -4.09
C THR A 129 -18.29 -30.40 -3.23
N ASN A 130 -18.97 -31.37 -3.84
CA ASN A 130 -19.39 -32.58 -3.15
C ASN A 130 -18.21 -33.56 -3.03
N GLU A 131 -17.70 -33.77 -1.82
CA GLU A 131 -16.60 -34.70 -1.54
C GLU A 131 -17.09 -36.09 -1.07
N ASP A 132 -18.40 -36.34 -0.98
CA ASP A 132 -18.93 -37.70 -0.74
C ASP A 132 -18.67 -38.57 -1.99
N PRO A 133 -17.88 -39.67 -1.88
CA PRO A 133 -17.59 -40.52 -3.02
C PRO A 133 -18.77 -41.39 -3.48
N LEU A 134 -19.84 -41.47 -2.69
CA LEU A 134 -20.92 -42.44 -2.85
C LEU A 134 -22.28 -41.80 -3.12
N SER A 135 -22.49 -40.56 -2.67
CA SER A 135 -23.81 -39.94 -2.65
C SER A 135 -23.89 -38.69 -3.51
N GLU A 136 -25.03 -38.51 -4.18
CA GLU A 136 -25.44 -37.21 -4.70
C GLU A 136 -26.13 -36.43 -3.59
N HIS A 137 -25.84 -35.12 -3.51
CA HIS A 137 -26.45 -34.23 -2.53
C HIS A 137 -27.17 -33.08 -3.22
N SER A 138 -28.30 -32.65 -2.66
CA SER A 138 -29.01 -31.46 -3.11
C SER A 138 -28.47 -30.23 -2.38
N VAL A 139 -27.83 -29.30 -3.09
CA VAL A 139 -27.12 -28.17 -2.51
C VAL A 139 -27.75 -26.83 -2.89
N THR A 140 -27.90 -25.92 -1.92
CA THR A 140 -28.14 -24.50 -2.15
C THR A 140 -26.91 -23.71 -1.73
N ILE A 141 -26.38 -22.87 -2.62
CA ILE A 141 -25.30 -21.92 -2.32
C ILE A 141 -25.92 -20.54 -2.17
N ALA A 142 -25.52 -19.79 -1.15
CA ALA A 142 -26.03 -18.45 -0.88
C ALA A 142 -24.91 -17.44 -0.63
N ALA A 143 -25.25 -16.16 -0.78
CA ALA A 143 -24.43 -15.02 -0.39
C ALA A 143 -25.34 -13.98 0.26
N LEU A 144 -24.93 -13.45 1.41
CA LEU A 144 -25.59 -12.36 2.11
C LEU A 144 -24.68 -11.14 2.09
N LEU A 145 -25.19 -10.03 1.60
CA LEU A 145 -24.51 -8.75 1.55
C LEU A 145 -25.23 -7.75 2.45
N ARG A 146 -24.47 -7.12 3.34
CA ARG A 146 -24.93 -5.98 4.14
C ARG A 146 -23.98 -4.84 3.89
N TYR A 147 -24.42 -3.89 3.09
CA TYR A 147 -23.77 -2.61 2.95
C TYR A 147 -24.67 -1.53 3.55
N ALA A 148 -24.08 -0.38 3.81
CA ALA A 148 -24.76 0.84 4.18
C ALA A 148 -24.39 1.91 3.16
N VAL A 149 -25.39 2.57 2.58
CA VAL A 149 -25.18 3.62 1.57
C VAL A 149 -25.76 4.96 1.98
N GLY A 150 -26.24 5.14 3.20
CA GLY A 150 -26.70 6.43 3.71
C GLY A 150 -25.56 7.38 4.09
N SER A 151 -25.94 8.57 4.56
CA SER A 151 -25.00 9.61 4.98
C SER A 151 -24.26 9.24 6.26
N GLY A 152 -22.94 9.37 6.26
CA GLY A 152 -22.13 9.13 7.44
C GLY A 152 -20.66 9.02 7.07
N THR A 153 -19.80 9.43 8.01
CA THR A 153 -18.35 9.27 7.94
C THR A 153 -17.80 9.04 9.36
N PRO A 154 -16.81 8.15 9.56
CA PRO A 154 -16.21 7.27 8.55
C PRO A 154 -17.09 6.08 8.17
N GLU A 155 -18.16 5.78 8.92
CA GLU A 155 -19.12 4.70 8.62
C GLU A 155 -20.37 5.28 7.96
N ALA A 156 -20.85 4.64 6.88
CA ALA A 156 -22.12 5.00 6.26
C ALA A 156 -23.30 4.64 7.18
N SER A 157 -24.32 5.50 7.22
CA SER A 157 -25.57 5.19 7.91
C SER A 157 -26.40 4.21 7.09
N SER A 158 -26.99 3.20 7.72
CA SER A 158 -27.92 2.27 7.07
C SER A 158 -29.37 2.78 7.08
N LYS A 159 -29.59 4.06 6.74
CA LYS A 159 -30.91 4.72 6.85
C LYS A 159 -31.44 5.17 5.49
N ASP A 160 -32.76 5.14 5.38
CA ASP A 160 -33.50 5.61 4.21
C ASP A 160 -32.96 4.99 2.90
N GLU A 161 -32.66 3.68 2.96
CA GLU A 161 -32.08 2.91 1.88
C GLU A 161 -33.17 2.36 0.96
N GLN A 162 -32.80 2.15 -0.30
CA GLN A 162 -33.69 1.61 -1.32
C GLN A 162 -32.91 0.68 -2.23
N VAL A 163 -33.44 -0.53 -2.44
CA VAL A 163 -32.91 -1.50 -3.41
C VAL A 163 -33.90 -1.70 -4.55
N THR A 164 -33.39 -1.65 -5.77
CA THR A 164 -34.18 -1.82 -7.01
C THR A 164 -33.53 -2.84 -7.93
N LEU A 165 -34.33 -3.70 -8.56
CA LEU A 165 -33.85 -4.53 -9.67
C LEU A 165 -33.81 -3.68 -10.94
N VAL A 166 -32.62 -3.48 -11.51
CA VAL A 166 -32.41 -2.64 -12.70
C VAL A 166 -32.11 -3.46 -13.96
N GLY A 167 -31.94 -4.78 -13.82
CA GLY A 167 -31.80 -5.74 -14.91
C GLY A 167 -32.01 -7.18 -14.41
N PRO A 168 -32.01 -8.22 -15.27
CA PRO A 168 -32.36 -9.59 -14.87
C PRO A 168 -31.55 -10.19 -13.71
N SER A 169 -30.38 -9.62 -13.44
CA SER A 169 -29.44 -10.07 -12.40
C SER A 169 -28.64 -8.90 -11.81
N ILE A 170 -29.13 -7.67 -12.02
CA ILE A 170 -28.52 -6.42 -11.59
C ILE A 170 -29.42 -5.74 -10.58
N PHE A 171 -28.87 -5.45 -9.41
CA PHE A 171 -29.54 -4.74 -8.34
C PHE A 171 -28.81 -3.43 -8.08
N GLN A 172 -29.55 -2.38 -7.76
CA GLN A 172 -29.01 -1.08 -7.37
C GLN A 172 -29.49 -0.75 -5.97
N GLU A 173 -28.58 -0.34 -5.10
CA GLU A 173 -28.84 0.15 -3.76
C GLU A 173 -28.43 1.61 -3.64
N VAL A 174 -29.33 2.41 -3.10
CA VAL A 174 -29.20 3.86 -2.94
C VAL A 174 -29.71 4.26 -1.56
N SER A 175 -29.35 5.45 -1.10
CA SER A 175 -30.05 6.10 0.02
C SER A 175 -30.56 7.47 -0.39
N HIS A 176 -31.70 7.86 0.15
CA HIS A 176 -32.24 9.22 0.01
C HIS A 176 -31.43 10.26 0.79
N SER A 177 -30.60 9.82 1.75
CA SER A 177 -29.81 10.71 2.60
C SER A 177 -28.40 10.97 2.06
N SER A 178 -27.98 10.30 0.99
CA SER A 178 -26.62 10.38 0.47
C SER A 178 -26.55 10.33 -1.07
N ARG A 179 -25.34 10.52 -1.60
CA ARG A 179 -25.03 10.32 -3.03
C ARG A 179 -24.46 8.94 -3.34
N HIS A 180 -24.26 8.08 -2.35
CA HIS A 180 -23.58 6.79 -2.53
C HIS A 180 -24.49 5.79 -3.24
N ARG A 181 -23.89 5.00 -4.12
CA ARG A 181 -24.58 4.01 -4.95
C ARG A 181 -23.78 2.72 -4.94
N LEU A 182 -24.48 1.60 -4.80
CA LEU A 182 -23.93 0.27 -5.01
C LEU A 182 -24.73 -0.45 -6.08
N VAL A 183 -24.03 -1.11 -7.00
CA VAL A 183 -24.63 -2.01 -7.98
C VAL A 183 -24.09 -3.41 -7.78
N TYR A 184 -24.99 -4.39 -7.80
CA TYR A 184 -24.70 -5.81 -7.62
C TYR A 184 -24.96 -6.57 -8.90
N ARG A 185 -24.05 -7.47 -9.26
CA ARG A 185 -24.24 -8.45 -10.34
C ARG A 185 -24.05 -9.86 -9.83
N THR A 186 -25.02 -10.74 -10.09
CA THR A 186 -24.95 -12.17 -9.68
C THR A 186 -24.67 -13.10 -10.85
N LEU A 187 -23.72 -14.03 -10.72
CA LEU A 187 -23.32 -14.97 -11.78
C LEU A 187 -23.20 -16.40 -11.24
N PRO A 188 -23.86 -17.41 -11.86
CA PRO A 188 -25.01 -17.24 -12.74
C PRO A 188 -26.13 -16.46 -12.04
N THR A 189 -27.15 -16.04 -12.79
CA THR A 189 -28.34 -15.41 -12.19
C THR A 189 -28.86 -16.26 -11.04
N ALA A 190 -28.96 -15.65 -9.85
CA ALA A 190 -29.53 -16.28 -8.68
C ALA A 190 -31.01 -16.64 -8.95
N ASN A 191 -31.44 -17.85 -8.57
CA ASN A 191 -32.83 -18.28 -8.72
C ASN A 191 -33.67 -18.01 -7.45
N GLN A 192 -33.02 -17.58 -6.38
CA GLN A 192 -33.64 -17.12 -5.15
C GLN A 192 -32.98 -15.80 -4.74
N VAL A 193 -33.79 -14.84 -4.36
CA VAL A 193 -33.36 -13.53 -3.84
C VAL A 193 -34.21 -13.27 -2.60
N ALA A 194 -33.66 -12.63 -1.58
CA ALA A 194 -34.40 -12.11 -0.45
C ALA A 194 -33.82 -10.76 -0.02
N LEU A 195 -34.70 -9.89 0.48
CA LEU A 195 -34.36 -8.53 0.86
C LEU A 195 -35.21 -8.09 2.07
N SER A 196 -34.62 -7.33 3.01
CA SER A 196 -35.37 -6.67 4.08
C SER A 196 -36.60 -5.91 3.54
N PRO A 197 -37.76 -5.90 4.21
CA PRO A 197 -38.00 -6.26 5.62
C PRO A 197 -38.26 -7.76 5.88
N SER A 198 -38.12 -8.64 4.88
CA SER A 198 -37.96 -10.07 5.19
C SER A 198 -36.67 -10.28 6.01
N ASP A 199 -36.50 -11.44 6.64
CA ASP A 199 -35.25 -11.77 7.34
C ASP A 199 -34.46 -12.79 6.50
N PRO A 200 -33.68 -12.36 5.48
CA PRO A 200 -32.91 -13.27 4.64
C PRO A 200 -31.98 -14.19 5.43
N TYR A 201 -31.45 -13.69 6.55
CA TYR A 201 -30.56 -14.46 7.41
C TYR A 201 -31.35 -15.59 8.08
N GLY A 202 -32.45 -15.25 8.77
CA GLY A 202 -33.30 -16.19 9.49
C GLY A 202 -33.99 -17.20 8.57
N ASP A 203 -34.42 -16.77 7.37
CA ASP A 203 -35.03 -17.63 6.36
C ASP A 203 -34.06 -18.73 5.92
N PHE A 204 -32.82 -18.35 5.58
CA PHE A 204 -31.82 -19.33 5.16
C PHE A 204 -31.45 -20.29 6.30
N VAL A 205 -31.24 -19.78 7.51
CA VAL A 205 -30.94 -20.61 8.69
C VAL A 205 -32.09 -21.56 9.02
N SER A 206 -33.34 -21.16 8.80
CA SER A 206 -34.50 -21.98 9.16
C SER A 206 -34.88 -22.98 8.06
N LEU A 207 -34.75 -22.59 6.79
CA LEU A 207 -35.34 -23.30 5.65
C LEU A 207 -34.30 -23.85 4.66
N GLY A 208 -33.05 -23.37 4.70
CA GLY A 208 -32.02 -23.69 3.70
C GLY A 208 -32.28 -23.09 2.31
N VAL A 209 -33.25 -22.17 2.23
CA VAL A 209 -33.66 -21.43 1.04
C VAL A 209 -33.99 -20.00 1.45
N LEU A 210 -33.90 -19.08 0.50
CA LEU A 210 -34.31 -17.70 0.71
C LEU A 210 -35.79 -17.55 0.35
N THR A 211 -36.60 -17.11 1.30
CA THR A 211 -38.00 -16.79 1.09
C THR A 211 -38.19 -15.28 1.08
N GLY A 212 -39.14 -14.76 0.29
CA GLY A 212 -39.53 -13.34 0.40
C GLY A 212 -38.90 -12.33 -0.57
N GLY A 213 -38.08 -12.71 -1.56
CA GLY A 213 -37.67 -11.78 -2.61
C GLY A 213 -38.38 -11.93 -3.94
N VAL A 214 -38.22 -10.88 -4.74
CA VAL A 214 -38.83 -10.68 -6.03
C VAL A 214 -38.35 -11.76 -7.01
N SER A 215 -39.22 -12.72 -7.34
CA SER A 215 -38.93 -13.69 -8.39
C SER A 215 -38.57 -12.93 -9.67
N GLY A 216 -37.44 -13.28 -10.30
CA GLY A 216 -36.72 -12.55 -11.37
C GLY A 216 -37.50 -12.21 -12.64
N GLY A 217 -38.62 -11.50 -12.48
CA GLY A 217 -39.61 -11.15 -13.48
C GLY A 217 -40.71 -10.20 -12.97
N ASP A 218 -40.85 -9.95 -11.65
CA ASP A 218 -41.97 -9.17 -11.08
C ASP A 218 -41.54 -8.02 -10.13
N VAL A 219 -40.52 -7.23 -10.49
CA VAL A 219 -40.09 -6.06 -9.70
C VAL A 219 -40.54 -4.77 -10.36
N ALA A 220 -41.80 -4.38 -10.15
CA ALA A 220 -42.26 -3.06 -10.54
C ALA A 220 -41.93 -1.97 -9.51
N ASN A 221 -41.59 -2.35 -8.26
CA ASN A 221 -41.45 -1.40 -7.15
C ASN A 221 -40.11 -1.56 -6.42
N PRO A 222 -39.40 -0.44 -6.15
CA PRO A 222 -38.28 -0.41 -5.22
C PRO A 222 -38.69 -0.89 -3.83
N VAL A 223 -37.73 -1.47 -3.10
CA VAL A 223 -37.91 -1.84 -1.69
C VAL A 223 -37.14 -0.85 -0.84
N GLU A 224 -37.84 -0.19 0.08
CA GLU A 224 -37.31 0.86 0.96
C GLU A 224 -37.25 0.38 2.40
N GLY A 225 -36.21 0.82 3.14
CA GLY A 225 -36.10 0.54 4.56
C GLY A 225 -34.78 1.00 5.17
N ASP A 226 -34.58 0.66 6.43
CA ASP A 226 -33.33 0.84 7.15
C ASP A 226 -32.64 -0.51 7.30
N ALA A 227 -31.31 -0.51 7.28
CA ALA A 227 -30.47 -1.69 7.45
C ALA A 227 -30.88 -2.83 6.50
N LEU A 228 -30.94 -2.50 5.21
CA LEU A 228 -31.32 -3.47 4.20
C LEU A 228 -30.25 -4.58 4.12
N ALA A 229 -30.69 -5.83 4.14
CA ALA A 229 -29.84 -6.99 3.91
C ALA A 229 -30.29 -7.65 2.61
N LEU A 230 -29.37 -7.82 1.66
CA LEU A 230 -29.64 -8.40 0.36
C LEU A 230 -28.97 -9.78 0.27
N ALA A 231 -29.76 -10.82 0.03
CA ALA A 231 -29.27 -12.18 -0.12
C ALA A 231 -29.63 -12.78 -1.48
N PHE A 232 -28.68 -13.54 -2.01
CA PHE A 232 -28.80 -14.27 -3.27
C PHE A 232 -28.55 -15.75 -3.01
N ALA A 233 -29.35 -16.63 -3.60
CA ALA A 233 -29.09 -18.06 -3.55
C ALA A 233 -29.34 -18.75 -4.89
N ARG A 234 -28.59 -19.82 -5.09
CA ARG A 234 -28.68 -20.72 -6.23
C ARG A 234 -28.86 -22.13 -5.71
N GLY A 235 -30.06 -22.68 -5.91
CA GLY A 235 -30.41 -23.99 -5.39
C GLY A 235 -31.91 -24.25 -5.38
N PRO A 236 -32.32 -25.46 -4.98
CA PRO A 236 -31.48 -26.64 -4.80
C PRO A 236 -30.89 -27.14 -6.12
N ILE A 237 -29.65 -27.62 -6.11
CA ILE A 237 -28.94 -28.22 -7.25
C ILE A 237 -28.50 -29.63 -6.85
N ALA A 238 -28.86 -30.64 -7.65
CA ALA A 238 -28.31 -31.98 -7.51
C ALA A 238 -26.82 -31.98 -7.87
N LEU A 239 -25.96 -32.31 -6.91
CA LEU A 239 -24.51 -32.29 -7.04
C LEU A 239 -23.96 -33.71 -6.85
N ALA A 240 -23.62 -34.37 -7.97
CA ALA A 240 -23.00 -35.69 -7.97
C ALA A 240 -21.64 -35.68 -7.24
N SER A 241 -21.14 -36.86 -6.88
CA SER A 241 -19.81 -37.02 -6.29
C SER A 241 -18.71 -36.34 -7.12
N GLY A 242 -17.90 -35.50 -6.48
CA GLY A 242 -16.82 -34.72 -7.11
C GLY A 242 -17.30 -33.53 -7.96
N ALA A 243 -18.60 -33.35 -8.14
CA ALA A 243 -19.14 -32.23 -8.91
C ALA A 243 -19.06 -30.91 -8.13
N GLN A 244 -19.04 -29.80 -8.87
CA GLN A 244 -18.91 -28.45 -8.33
C GLN A 244 -20.05 -27.55 -8.76
N SER A 245 -20.45 -26.63 -7.89
CA SER A 245 -21.41 -25.57 -8.19
C SER A 245 -20.90 -24.23 -7.65
N TRP A 246 -21.32 -23.15 -8.28
CA TRP A 246 -20.79 -21.81 -8.07
C TRP A 246 -21.90 -20.77 -7.91
N LEU A 247 -21.58 -19.70 -7.18
CA LEU A 247 -22.32 -18.45 -7.08
C LEU A 247 -21.30 -17.32 -6.94
N THR A 248 -21.39 -16.29 -7.77
CA THR A 248 -20.58 -15.07 -7.68
C THR A 248 -21.49 -13.88 -7.48
N VAL A 249 -21.09 -12.95 -6.61
CA VAL A 249 -21.68 -11.62 -6.50
C VAL A 249 -20.58 -10.59 -6.60
N VAL A 250 -20.75 -9.61 -7.47
CA VAL A 250 -19.83 -8.50 -7.65
C VAL A 250 -20.55 -7.22 -7.29
N SER A 251 -19.99 -6.45 -6.38
CA SER A 251 -20.47 -5.15 -5.91
C SER A 251 -19.55 -4.06 -6.47
N ALA A 252 -20.12 -3.04 -7.09
CA ALA A 252 -19.40 -1.88 -7.59
C ALA A 252 -19.98 -0.61 -6.97
N TYR A 253 -19.11 0.30 -6.54
CA TYR A 253 -19.47 1.59 -5.96
C TYR A 253 -19.36 2.73 -6.98
N GLY A 254 -20.23 3.72 -6.82
CA GLY A 254 -20.17 5.02 -7.49
C GLY A 254 -21.01 6.07 -6.77
N ASP A 255 -21.13 7.24 -7.39
CA ASP A 255 -22.01 8.31 -6.92
C ASP A 255 -23.29 8.46 -7.78
N VAL A 256 -24.27 9.22 -7.27
CA VAL A 256 -25.58 9.45 -7.92
C VAL A 256 -25.52 9.99 -9.35
N SER A 257 -24.40 10.61 -9.76
CA SER A 257 -24.21 11.09 -11.13
C SER A 257 -23.83 9.97 -12.10
N GLU A 258 -23.54 8.76 -11.61
CA GLU A 258 -22.96 7.65 -12.37
C GLU A 258 -23.89 6.42 -12.49
N ASP A 259 -25.17 6.48 -12.08
CA ASP A 259 -26.06 5.30 -11.97
C ASP A 259 -26.06 4.38 -13.21
N GLN A 260 -26.23 4.95 -14.42
CA GLN A 260 -26.22 4.17 -15.66
C GLN A 260 -24.82 3.69 -16.05
N GLU A 261 -23.80 4.48 -15.76
CA GLU A 261 -22.40 4.17 -16.06
C GLU A 261 -21.87 3.05 -15.16
N LEU A 262 -22.34 2.98 -13.91
CA LEU A 262 -21.93 1.99 -12.92
C LEU A 262 -22.40 0.57 -13.29
N ALA A 263 -23.69 0.42 -13.63
CA ALA A 263 -24.22 -0.87 -14.10
C ALA A 263 -23.58 -1.29 -15.43
N GLN A 264 -23.36 -0.35 -16.36
CA GLN A 264 -22.70 -0.63 -17.62
C GLN A 264 -21.24 -1.06 -17.44
N ALA A 265 -20.49 -0.36 -16.58
CA ALA A 265 -19.10 -0.71 -16.29
C ALA A 265 -19.00 -2.11 -15.68
N LEU A 266 -19.94 -2.48 -14.81
CA LEU A 266 -19.97 -3.81 -14.22
C LEU A 266 -20.29 -4.91 -15.24
N GLU A 267 -21.27 -4.70 -16.13
CA GLU A 267 -21.56 -5.64 -17.23
C GLU A 267 -20.39 -5.77 -18.21
N LEU A 268 -19.75 -4.66 -18.57
CA LEU A 268 -18.57 -4.66 -19.43
C LEU A 268 -17.39 -5.38 -18.78
N TRP A 269 -17.18 -5.19 -17.48
CA TRP A 269 -16.15 -5.93 -16.76
C TRP A 269 -16.51 -7.41 -16.71
N VAL A 270 -17.74 -7.80 -16.37
CA VAL A 270 -18.16 -9.21 -16.33
C VAL A 270 -17.99 -9.88 -17.70
N ALA A 271 -18.39 -9.22 -18.79
CA ALA A 271 -18.22 -9.67 -20.18
C ALA A 271 -18.69 -11.12 -20.41
N ASP A 272 -19.87 -11.48 -19.90
CA ASP A 272 -20.48 -12.82 -19.99
C ASP A 272 -19.63 -13.99 -19.42
N ARG A 273 -18.56 -13.69 -18.69
CA ARG A 273 -17.70 -14.72 -18.09
C ARG A 273 -18.44 -15.50 -17.01
N ALA A 274 -18.28 -16.83 -17.04
CA ALA A 274 -18.74 -17.70 -15.97
C ALA A 274 -17.91 -17.47 -14.68
N PRO A 275 -18.43 -17.77 -13.49
CA PRO A 275 -17.74 -17.58 -12.20
C PRO A 275 -16.29 -18.04 -12.16
N ARG A 276 -16.04 -19.26 -12.66
CA ARG A 276 -14.70 -19.85 -12.69
C ARG A 276 -13.76 -19.07 -13.62
N ALA A 277 -14.22 -18.72 -14.82
CA ALA A 277 -13.40 -17.98 -15.78
C ALA A 277 -13.05 -16.59 -15.24
N LEU A 278 -14.01 -15.92 -14.59
CA LEU A 278 -13.78 -14.62 -13.95
C LEU A 278 -12.71 -14.69 -12.86
N LEU A 279 -12.76 -15.72 -12.00
CA LEU A 279 -11.71 -15.94 -10.97
C LEU A 279 -10.36 -16.32 -11.60
N ASP A 280 -10.35 -17.24 -12.57
CA ASP A 280 -9.14 -17.71 -13.23
C ASP A 280 -8.42 -16.55 -13.97
N ASP A 281 -9.18 -15.65 -14.63
CA ASP A 281 -8.66 -14.45 -15.29
C ASP A 281 -8.05 -13.45 -14.30
N GLU A 282 -8.74 -13.18 -13.18
CA GLU A 282 -8.22 -12.28 -12.14
C GLU A 282 -6.90 -12.82 -11.55
N LEU A 283 -6.86 -14.13 -11.24
CA LEU A 283 -5.65 -14.79 -10.76
C LEU A 283 -4.51 -14.75 -11.80
N ALA A 284 -4.83 -14.96 -13.07
CA ALA A 284 -3.86 -14.89 -14.15
C ALA A 284 -3.27 -13.48 -14.30
N ALA A 285 -4.11 -12.44 -14.26
CA ALA A 285 -3.67 -11.05 -14.34
C ALA A 285 -2.73 -10.67 -13.18
N TRP A 286 -3.06 -11.09 -11.96
CA TRP A 286 -2.20 -10.86 -10.80
C TRP A 286 -0.86 -11.60 -10.90
N ARG A 287 -0.86 -12.85 -11.32
CA ARG A 287 0.37 -13.65 -11.48
C ARG A 287 1.26 -13.12 -12.59
N ALA A 288 0.67 -12.66 -13.69
CA ALA A 288 1.39 -12.02 -14.78
C ALA A 288 2.08 -10.73 -14.30
N TRP A 289 1.36 -9.89 -13.55
CA TRP A 289 1.93 -8.64 -13.04
C TRP A 289 2.96 -8.84 -11.93
N SER A 290 2.70 -9.71 -10.95
CA SER A 290 3.57 -9.89 -9.79
C SER A 290 4.93 -10.49 -10.14
N GLY A 291 5.07 -11.10 -11.33
CA GLY A 291 6.37 -11.35 -11.94
C GLY A 291 7.35 -12.13 -11.07
N ARG A 292 6.89 -13.08 -10.25
CA ARG A 292 7.69 -13.80 -9.24
C ARG A 292 9.06 -14.25 -9.74
N ASP A 293 9.10 -14.85 -10.92
CA ASP A 293 10.35 -15.35 -11.52
C ASP A 293 11.27 -14.22 -11.97
N ALA A 294 10.72 -13.08 -12.41
CA ALA A 294 11.50 -11.91 -12.78
C ALA A 294 12.17 -11.27 -11.55
N ILE A 295 11.47 -11.23 -10.42
CA ILE A 295 12.02 -10.76 -9.14
C ILE A 295 13.19 -11.66 -8.71
N ALA A 296 12.99 -12.97 -8.71
CA ALA A 296 14.03 -13.93 -8.32
C ALA A 296 15.29 -13.80 -9.19
N ARG A 297 15.12 -13.63 -10.52
CA ARG A 297 16.24 -13.36 -11.44
C ARG A 297 16.97 -12.08 -11.07
N ARG A 298 16.24 -10.99 -10.84
CA ARG A 298 16.82 -9.67 -10.55
C ARG A 298 17.67 -9.65 -9.27
N VAL A 299 17.24 -10.36 -8.24
CA VAL A 299 18.04 -10.56 -7.01
C VAL A 299 19.34 -11.29 -7.31
N ALA A 300 19.24 -12.37 -8.10
CA ALA A 300 20.40 -13.17 -8.48
C ALA A 300 21.38 -12.37 -9.37
N ASP A 301 20.88 -11.52 -10.27
CA ASP A 301 21.69 -10.66 -11.14
C ASP A 301 22.49 -9.62 -10.33
N GLN A 302 22.00 -9.24 -9.15
CA GLN A 302 22.72 -8.37 -8.20
C GLN A 302 23.69 -9.14 -7.30
N GLY A 303 23.85 -10.45 -7.50
CA GLY A 303 24.73 -11.30 -6.70
C GLY A 303 24.19 -11.64 -5.31
N ASN A 304 22.93 -11.29 -5.03
CA ASN A 304 22.26 -11.57 -3.77
C ASN A 304 21.54 -12.92 -3.82
N VAL A 305 21.35 -13.53 -2.66
CA VAL A 305 20.68 -14.83 -2.53
C VAL A 305 19.56 -14.69 -1.51
N LEU A 306 18.36 -15.13 -1.88
CA LEU A 306 17.23 -15.28 -0.95
C LEU A 306 17.48 -16.47 -0.05
N VAL A 307 17.10 -16.35 1.22
CA VAL A 307 17.32 -17.38 2.25
C VAL A 307 16.46 -18.61 2.03
N GLY A 308 15.37 -18.49 1.27
CA GLY A 308 14.57 -19.61 0.80
C GLY A 308 13.32 -19.20 0.04
N ASP A 309 12.51 -20.20 -0.33
CA ASP A 309 11.26 -20.00 -1.08
C ASP A 309 10.22 -19.17 -0.32
N ASP A 310 10.23 -19.23 1.02
CA ASP A 310 9.34 -18.44 1.87
C ASP A 310 9.63 -16.93 1.77
N GLU A 311 10.90 -16.53 1.66
CA GLU A 311 11.27 -15.12 1.48
C GLU A 311 10.74 -14.60 0.14
N LEU A 312 10.91 -15.37 -0.93
CA LEU A 312 10.37 -15.03 -2.25
C LEU A 312 8.83 -14.95 -2.22
N ALA A 313 8.17 -15.85 -1.49
CA ALA A 313 6.71 -15.85 -1.37
C ALA A 313 6.19 -14.61 -0.63
N VAL A 314 6.76 -14.29 0.54
CA VAL A 314 6.37 -13.11 1.32
C VAL A 314 6.67 -11.83 0.54
N TRP A 315 7.82 -11.74 -0.13
CA TRP A 315 8.13 -10.56 -0.91
C TRP A 315 7.24 -10.40 -2.15
N THR A 316 6.92 -11.49 -2.86
CA THR A 316 5.93 -11.43 -3.95
C THR A 316 4.58 -10.89 -3.43
N GLN A 317 4.14 -11.34 -2.26
CA GLN A 317 2.91 -10.84 -1.63
C GLN A 317 3.04 -9.39 -1.11
N ALA A 318 4.23 -8.97 -0.70
CA ALA A 318 4.52 -7.60 -0.32
C ALA A 318 4.41 -6.63 -1.51
N LEU A 319 4.86 -7.03 -2.71
CA LEU A 319 4.67 -6.26 -3.94
C LEU A 319 3.20 -6.14 -4.33
N VAL A 320 2.43 -7.22 -4.17
CA VAL A 320 0.97 -7.15 -4.33
C VAL A 320 0.38 -6.14 -3.34
N SER A 321 0.80 -6.17 -2.07
CA SER A 321 0.34 -5.21 -1.05
C SER A 321 0.70 -3.76 -1.41
N LEU A 322 1.91 -3.51 -1.90
CA LEU A 322 2.35 -2.22 -2.41
C LEU A 322 1.45 -1.73 -3.56
N ARG A 323 1.12 -2.61 -4.51
CA ARG A 323 0.23 -2.28 -5.63
C ARG A 323 -1.17 -1.92 -5.16
N MET A 324 -1.71 -2.68 -4.22
CA MET A 324 -3.04 -2.42 -3.64
C MET A 324 -3.08 -1.09 -2.87
N SER A 325 -1.96 -0.68 -2.27
CA SER A 325 -1.81 0.61 -1.57
C SER A 325 -1.67 1.82 -2.49
N GLN A 326 -1.44 1.62 -3.78
CA GLN A 326 -1.29 2.71 -4.74
C GLN A 326 -2.63 3.16 -5.30
N VAL A 327 -2.89 4.46 -5.25
CA VAL A 327 -4.14 5.05 -5.72
C VAL A 327 -4.15 5.22 -7.24
N ARG A 328 -5.22 4.72 -7.85
CA ARG A 328 -5.49 4.75 -9.30
C ARG A 328 -6.63 5.69 -9.67
N GLU A 329 -7.24 6.35 -8.69
CA GLU A 329 -8.21 7.43 -8.92
C GLU A 329 -7.57 8.52 -9.80
N PRO A 330 -8.25 8.96 -10.88
CA PRO A 330 -7.69 9.98 -11.75
C PRO A 330 -7.62 11.34 -11.05
N ASN A 331 -6.68 12.18 -11.50
CA ASN A 331 -6.62 13.57 -11.07
C ASN A 331 -7.79 14.36 -11.68
N ASP A 332 -8.49 15.15 -10.86
CA ASP A 332 -9.58 16.05 -11.27
C ASP A 332 -9.40 17.44 -10.66
N GLY A 333 -8.94 18.39 -11.49
CA GLY A 333 -8.71 19.78 -11.10
C GLY A 333 -7.69 19.93 -9.96
N LEU A 334 -8.20 20.30 -8.76
CA LEU A 334 -7.39 20.45 -7.55
C LEU A 334 -7.22 19.14 -6.78
N VAL A 335 -8.06 18.13 -7.04
CA VAL A 335 -8.00 16.84 -6.36
C VAL A 335 -7.06 15.93 -7.16
N ARG A 336 -5.90 15.60 -6.57
CA ARG A 336 -4.82 14.92 -7.30
C ARG A 336 -4.34 13.61 -6.64
N PRO A 337 -5.24 12.64 -6.41
CA PRO A 337 -4.92 11.41 -5.69
C PRO A 337 -4.01 10.44 -6.46
N ALA A 338 -3.92 10.58 -7.78
CA ALA A 338 -3.31 9.58 -8.64
C ALA A 338 -1.84 9.33 -8.27
N GLY A 339 -1.50 8.05 -8.11
CA GLY A 339 -0.14 7.58 -7.85
C GLY A 339 0.26 7.55 -6.38
N GLN A 340 -0.47 8.20 -5.46
CA GLN A 340 -0.09 8.17 -4.04
C GLN A 340 -0.06 6.73 -3.51
N ILE A 341 0.86 6.45 -2.58
CA ILE A 341 0.94 5.16 -1.89
C ILE A 341 0.70 5.41 -0.41
N VAL A 342 -0.38 4.85 0.14
CA VAL A 342 -0.66 4.93 1.57
C VAL A 342 0.31 4.04 2.35
N ALA A 343 0.70 4.47 3.56
CA ALA A 343 1.63 3.70 4.38
C ALA A 343 1.04 2.35 4.84
N SER A 344 -0.27 2.27 5.06
CA SER A 344 -0.98 1.04 5.44
C SER A 344 -2.39 0.99 4.84
N LEU A 345 -2.87 -0.20 4.45
CA LEU A 345 -4.21 -0.38 3.85
C LEU A 345 -5.34 -0.38 4.88
N LEU A 346 -5.13 -0.97 6.06
CA LEU A 346 -6.19 -1.00 7.07
C LEU A 346 -6.48 0.41 7.62
N PRO A 347 -7.75 0.72 7.96
CA PRO A 347 -8.13 1.99 8.53
C PRO A 347 -7.29 2.35 9.78
N GLY A 348 -6.81 3.58 9.82
CA GLY A 348 -6.04 4.09 10.93
C GLY A 348 -5.19 5.31 10.55
N PRO A 349 -4.38 5.82 11.50
CA PRO A 349 -3.55 7.01 11.27
C PRO A 349 -2.62 6.88 10.05
N ARG A 350 -2.15 5.66 9.78
CA ARG A 350 -1.23 5.28 8.70
C ARG A 350 -1.88 5.05 7.34
N GLN A 351 -3.21 5.13 7.21
CA GLN A 351 -3.88 5.05 5.91
C GLN A 351 -3.84 6.41 5.18
N ARG A 352 -2.61 6.93 5.04
CA ARG A 352 -2.25 8.20 4.43
C ARG A 352 -0.88 8.07 3.77
N SER A 353 -0.58 8.96 2.85
CA SER A 353 0.71 8.98 2.16
C SER A 353 1.73 9.83 2.92
N TYR A 354 2.77 9.20 3.44
CA TYR A 354 3.92 9.88 4.01
C TYR A 354 5.05 9.93 2.98
N PRO A 355 5.76 11.07 2.81
CA PRO A 355 6.88 11.15 1.86
C PRO A 355 7.94 10.07 2.07
N ARG A 356 8.25 9.74 3.33
CA ARG A 356 9.22 8.68 3.66
C ARG A 356 8.76 7.29 3.19
N ASP A 357 7.51 6.92 3.47
CA ASP A 357 6.94 5.62 3.08
C ASP A 357 6.86 5.50 1.56
N LEU A 358 6.39 6.57 0.91
CA LEU A 358 6.32 6.65 -0.54
C LEU A 358 7.70 6.53 -1.18
N ALA A 359 8.74 7.12 -0.59
CA ALA A 359 10.11 7.02 -1.10
C ALA A 359 10.65 5.58 -1.03
N TYR A 360 10.48 4.88 0.10
CA TYR A 360 10.84 3.46 0.19
C TYR A 360 10.06 2.61 -0.82
N ALA A 361 8.75 2.85 -0.97
CA ALA A 361 7.91 2.15 -1.95
C ALA A 361 8.37 2.39 -3.39
N ALA A 362 8.55 3.66 -3.80
CA ALA A 362 8.98 4.04 -5.14
C ALA A 362 10.39 3.53 -5.48
N SER A 363 11.30 3.55 -4.49
CA SER A 363 12.63 2.94 -4.63
C SER A 363 12.50 1.44 -4.88
N ALA A 364 11.81 0.69 -4.01
CA ALA A 364 11.64 -0.75 -4.17
C ALA A 364 10.98 -1.13 -5.51
N LEU A 365 9.95 -0.40 -5.94
CA LEU A 365 9.30 -0.58 -7.25
C LEU A 365 10.29 -0.33 -8.39
N SER A 366 11.05 0.76 -8.35
CA SER A 366 12.08 1.07 -9.35
C SER A 366 13.13 -0.03 -9.44
N GLN A 367 13.61 -0.51 -8.28
CA GLN A 367 14.62 -1.56 -8.24
C GLN A 367 14.07 -2.88 -8.74
N ALA A 368 12.82 -3.22 -8.42
CA ALA A 368 12.15 -4.46 -8.85
C ALA A 368 11.75 -4.47 -10.34
N GLY A 369 11.76 -3.32 -11.02
CA GLY A 369 11.44 -3.19 -12.45
C GLY A 369 10.06 -2.61 -12.76
N TYR A 370 9.33 -2.11 -11.75
CA TYR A 370 8.02 -1.48 -11.89
C TYR A 370 8.18 0.04 -12.08
N ALA A 371 8.79 0.43 -13.21
CA ALA A 371 9.20 1.81 -13.46
C ALA A 371 8.01 2.79 -13.59
N ASP A 372 6.88 2.32 -14.12
CA ASP A 372 5.67 3.14 -14.25
C ASP A 372 4.97 3.34 -12.90
N GLU A 373 4.80 2.28 -12.10
CA GLU A 373 4.24 2.41 -10.75
C GLU A 373 5.12 3.29 -9.85
N ALA A 374 6.44 3.19 -9.97
CA ALA A 374 7.37 4.07 -9.28
C ALA A 374 7.24 5.53 -9.74
N TRP A 375 7.10 5.76 -11.05
CA TRP A 375 6.90 7.10 -11.60
C TRP A 375 5.58 7.71 -11.12
N ASP A 376 4.48 6.94 -11.12
CA ASP A 376 3.18 7.40 -10.64
C ASP A 376 3.28 7.88 -9.19
N ALA A 377 3.95 7.12 -8.31
CA ALA A 377 4.22 7.51 -6.94
C ALA A 377 5.06 8.79 -6.82
N LEU A 378 6.15 8.89 -7.58
CA LEU A 378 7.00 10.09 -7.56
C LEU A 378 6.27 11.32 -8.10
N SER A 379 5.44 11.13 -9.13
CA SER A 379 4.67 12.19 -9.78
C SER A 379 3.55 12.73 -8.90
N PHE A 380 2.97 11.91 -8.02
CA PHE A 380 2.01 12.37 -7.01
C PHE A 380 2.56 13.54 -6.19
N VAL A 381 3.78 13.41 -5.68
CA VAL A 381 4.46 14.47 -4.92
C VAL A 381 4.70 15.72 -5.77
N LEU A 382 5.14 15.55 -7.03
CA LEU A 382 5.38 16.67 -7.95
C LEU A 382 4.10 17.42 -8.36
N ASN A 383 2.97 16.72 -8.34
CA ASN A 383 1.67 17.25 -8.69
C ASN A 383 0.86 17.76 -7.49
N GLY A 384 1.31 17.45 -6.27
CA GLY A 384 0.65 17.78 -5.01
C GLY A 384 0.76 19.24 -4.58
N HIS A 385 0.08 19.56 -3.49
CA HIS A 385 -0.09 20.93 -2.99
C HIS A 385 0.58 21.12 -1.61
N ALA A 386 1.88 20.87 -1.56
CA ALA A 386 2.72 21.22 -0.41
C ALA A 386 3.19 22.70 -0.47
N GLY A 387 3.73 23.20 0.63
CA GLY A 387 4.28 24.57 0.71
C GLY A 387 3.47 25.52 1.60
N ARG A 388 2.42 25.05 2.28
CA ARG A 388 1.53 25.95 3.06
C ARG A 388 2.20 26.52 4.30
N LEU A 389 3.30 25.91 4.74
CA LEU A 389 4.09 26.34 5.90
C LEU A 389 5.42 27.01 5.51
N SER A 390 5.60 27.54 4.28
CA SER A 390 6.90 28.09 3.84
C SER A 390 7.49 29.11 4.83
N ALA A 391 6.65 29.90 5.51
CA ALA A 391 7.10 30.86 6.52
C ALA A 391 7.65 30.18 7.79
N ALA A 392 7.03 29.09 8.26
CA ALA A 392 7.49 28.34 9.43
C ALA A 392 8.70 27.45 9.08
N VAL A 393 8.71 26.92 7.86
CA VAL A 393 9.82 26.15 7.28
C VAL A 393 10.99 27.06 6.90
N GLY A 394 10.76 28.35 6.61
CA GLY A 394 11.83 29.28 6.22
C GLY A 394 12.35 29.10 4.79
N ALA A 395 11.67 28.31 3.95
CA ALA A 395 11.98 28.11 2.53
C ALA A 395 10.72 27.77 1.75
N ASP A 396 10.70 28.05 0.45
CA ASP A 396 9.68 27.51 -0.44
C ASP A 396 9.93 26.02 -0.68
N TYR A 397 8.88 25.21 -0.61
CA TYR A 397 9.02 23.76 -0.68
C TYR A 397 7.88 23.08 -1.45
N ALA A 398 8.11 21.85 -1.90
CA ALA A 398 7.14 21.05 -2.67
C ALA A 398 6.92 19.62 -2.16
N VAL A 399 7.66 19.18 -1.13
CA VAL A 399 7.41 17.91 -0.42
C VAL A 399 6.71 18.21 0.90
N SER A 400 5.67 17.47 1.26
CA SER A 400 5.00 17.63 2.56
C SER A 400 6.01 17.47 3.70
N VAL A 401 5.92 18.31 4.73
CA VAL A 401 6.74 18.18 5.94
C VAL A 401 6.20 17.12 6.91
N SER A 402 5.11 16.41 6.58
CA SER A 402 4.61 15.30 7.38
C SER A 402 3.93 14.25 6.51
N ARG A 403 2.72 14.52 5.98
CA ARG A 403 1.98 13.60 5.09
C ARG A 403 1.00 14.32 4.16
N TYR A 404 0.26 13.56 3.37
CA TYR A 404 -0.75 14.06 2.43
C TYR A 404 -2.15 13.52 2.73
N TYR A 405 -3.16 14.34 2.39
CA TYR A 405 -4.54 13.87 2.19
C TYR A 405 -4.73 13.25 0.81
N GLY A 406 -5.89 12.62 0.62
CA GLY A 406 -6.29 12.03 -0.67
C GLY A 406 -6.21 12.99 -1.85
N ASP A 407 -6.55 14.27 -1.66
CA ASP A 407 -6.52 15.28 -2.72
C ASP A 407 -5.12 15.86 -3.03
N ALA A 408 -4.08 15.28 -2.42
CA ALA A 408 -2.68 15.73 -2.47
C ALA A 408 -2.38 17.06 -1.76
N THR A 409 -3.31 17.58 -0.95
CA THR A 409 -2.97 18.67 -0.03
C THR A 409 -2.17 18.16 1.16
N GLU A 410 -1.30 19.02 1.66
CA GLU A 410 -0.45 18.72 2.80
C GLU A 410 -1.25 18.58 4.11
N ASP A 411 -1.08 17.47 4.83
CA ASP A 411 -1.51 17.32 6.23
C ASP A 411 -0.31 17.53 7.16
N THR A 412 -0.35 18.61 7.92
CA THR A 412 0.73 19.00 8.84
C THR A 412 0.39 18.70 10.30
N ARG A 413 -0.76 18.04 10.58
CA ARG A 413 -1.12 17.70 11.96
C ARG A 413 -0.18 16.58 12.44
N GLY A 414 0.59 16.79 13.51
CA GLY A 414 1.40 15.69 14.06
C GLY A 414 0.52 14.58 14.64
N GLU A 415 0.98 13.32 14.61
CA GLU A 415 0.30 12.23 15.33
C GLU A 415 0.32 12.50 16.86
N ALA A 416 1.42 13.07 17.34
CA ALA A 416 1.64 13.45 18.73
C ALA A 416 0.85 14.69 19.20
N SER A 417 0.57 15.63 18.29
CA SER A 417 -0.10 16.89 18.61
C SER A 417 -0.95 17.39 17.45
N PRO A 418 -2.28 17.47 17.60
CA PRO A 418 -3.15 17.99 16.56
C PRO A 418 -3.05 19.51 16.39
N THR A 419 -2.35 20.21 17.30
CA THR A 419 -2.28 21.69 17.32
C THR A 419 -0.89 22.24 16.94
N THR A 420 0.15 21.42 16.99
CA THR A 420 1.52 21.82 16.63
C THR A 420 1.93 21.07 15.37
N PRO A 421 2.37 21.76 14.31
CA PRO A 421 2.87 21.08 13.12
C PRO A 421 4.01 20.13 13.45
N SER A 422 3.93 18.89 12.98
CA SER A 422 5.10 18.01 12.89
C SER A 422 5.91 18.45 11.68
N LEU A 423 7.17 18.84 11.88
CA LEU A 423 8.08 19.19 10.80
C LEU A 423 9.10 18.07 10.67
N GLY A 424 8.96 17.22 9.65
CA GLY A 424 9.96 16.23 9.23
C GLY A 424 10.61 16.67 7.93
N PHE A 425 11.94 16.75 7.92
CA PHE A 425 12.72 17.15 6.74
C PHE A 425 13.36 15.95 6.03
N ASP A 426 13.37 14.77 6.64
CA ASP A 426 13.89 13.51 6.08
C ASP A 426 13.21 13.14 4.76
N GLY A 427 11.90 13.36 4.68
CA GLY A 427 11.08 13.08 3.50
C GLY A 427 11.57 13.76 2.21
N PHE A 428 12.24 14.91 2.31
CA PHE A 428 12.81 15.61 1.16
C PHE A 428 14.01 14.87 0.57
N GLY A 429 14.93 14.45 1.45
CA GLY A 429 16.11 13.69 1.08
C GLY A 429 15.74 12.31 0.54
N LEU A 430 14.83 11.62 1.23
CA LEU A 430 14.31 10.32 0.81
C LEU A 430 13.58 10.41 -0.54
N TYR A 431 12.79 11.46 -0.77
CA TYR A 431 12.13 11.66 -2.06
C TYR A 431 13.14 11.81 -3.21
N LEU A 432 14.18 12.63 -3.04
CA LEU A 432 15.22 12.80 -4.06
C LEU A 432 16.04 11.52 -4.27
N TRP A 433 16.28 10.74 -3.22
CA TRP A 433 16.89 9.42 -3.32
C TRP A 433 16.04 8.49 -4.20
N ALA A 434 14.75 8.35 -3.89
CA ALA A 434 13.83 7.51 -4.68
C ALA A 434 13.71 7.98 -6.13
N LEU A 435 13.70 9.31 -6.36
CA LEU A 435 13.72 9.88 -7.70
C LEU A 435 15.03 9.57 -8.44
N GLY A 436 16.15 9.55 -7.73
CA GLY A 436 17.45 9.12 -8.25
C GLY A 436 17.45 7.64 -8.66
N GLU A 437 16.94 6.76 -7.80
CA GLU A 437 16.80 5.33 -8.10
C GLU A 437 15.96 5.08 -9.35
N TRP A 438 14.85 5.81 -9.50
CA TRP A 438 14.04 5.76 -10.70
C TRP A 438 14.81 6.28 -11.92
N ALA A 439 15.38 7.49 -11.81
CA ALA A 439 16.06 8.18 -12.89
C ALA A 439 17.24 7.36 -13.42
N ASP A 440 18.07 6.81 -12.55
CA ASP A 440 19.29 6.08 -12.89
C ASP A 440 19.02 4.83 -13.75
N ARG A 441 17.79 4.30 -13.70
CA ARG A 441 17.30 3.18 -14.50
C ARG A 441 16.60 3.58 -15.80
N GLN A 442 16.39 4.89 -16.03
CA GLN A 442 15.79 5.38 -17.27
C GLN A 442 16.85 5.66 -18.34
N SER A 443 16.54 5.33 -19.59
CA SER A 443 17.34 5.76 -20.75
C SER A 443 17.17 7.26 -21.06
N SER A 444 16.01 7.84 -20.71
CA SER A 444 15.65 9.24 -20.94
C SER A 444 14.96 9.84 -19.71
N LEU A 445 15.23 11.12 -19.43
CA LEU A 445 14.58 11.86 -18.34
C LEU A 445 13.44 12.77 -18.82
N ALA A 446 12.90 12.54 -20.02
CA ALA A 446 11.85 13.37 -20.61
C ALA A 446 10.62 13.56 -19.71
N ARG A 447 10.23 12.53 -18.93
CA ARG A 447 9.11 12.65 -17.96
C ARG A 447 9.43 13.63 -16.82
N LEU A 448 10.70 13.80 -16.48
CA LEU A 448 11.17 14.63 -15.38
C LEU A 448 11.47 16.07 -15.79
N GLU A 449 11.80 16.32 -17.07
CA GLU A 449 12.13 17.65 -17.61
C GLU A 449 11.13 18.76 -17.24
N PRO A 450 9.79 18.56 -17.34
CA PRO A 450 8.82 19.61 -16.98
C PRO A 450 8.84 19.99 -15.49
N HIS A 451 9.36 19.10 -14.64
CA HIS A 451 9.39 19.27 -13.19
C HIS A 451 10.75 19.70 -12.67
N TRP A 452 11.79 19.73 -13.51
CA TRP A 452 13.17 19.97 -13.06
C TRP A 452 13.32 21.28 -12.29
N LEU A 453 12.68 22.37 -12.71
CA LEU A 453 12.72 23.64 -11.98
C LEU A 453 12.11 23.52 -10.58
N LEU A 454 10.98 22.82 -10.44
CA LEU A 454 10.34 22.59 -9.15
C LEU A 454 11.24 21.76 -8.23
N ILE A 455 11.83 20.69 -8.76
CA ILE A 455 12.73 19.80 -8.02
C ILE A 455 13.97 20.56 -7.56
N ARG A 456 14.61 21.29 -8.47
CA ARG A 456 15.84 22.04 -8.22
C ARG A 456 15.62 23.12 -7.16
N GLU A 457 14.56 23.90 -7.25
CA GLU A 457 14.38 25.06 -6.37
C GLU A 457 13.62 24.73 -5.07
N ARG A 458 12.62 23.83 -5.13
CA ARG A 458 11.67 23.61 -4.02
C ARG A 458 11.79 22.24 -3.34
N ILE A 459 12.74 21.42 -3.77
CA ILE A 459 13.04 20.16 -3.08
C ILE A 459 14.52 20.14 -2.70
N ALA A 460 15.42 20.12 -3.69
CA ALA A 460 16.86 20.19 -3.44
C ALA A 460 17.27 21.54 -2.83
N GLY A 461 16.79 22.65 -3.39
CA GLY A 461 17.02 23.99 -2.85
C GLY A 461 16.46 24.19 -1.43
N ALA A 462 15.35 23.52 -1.09
CA ALA A 462 14.78 23.57 0.25
C ALA A 462 15.67 22.84 1.27
N LEU A 463 16.23 21.67 0.92
CA LEU A 463 17.17 20.94 1.77
C LEU A 463 18.41 21.76 2.14
N GLU A 464 18.96 22.53 1.20
CA GLU A 464 20.09 23.42 1.48
C GLU A 464 19.72 24.46 2.55
N ALA A 465 18.51 25.01 2.48
CA ALA A 465 18.00 25.99 3.45
C ALA A 465 17.69 25.38 4.84
N PHE A 466 17.58 24.05 4.94
CA PHE A 466 17.36 23.37 6.22
C PHE A 466 18.65 23.13 7.00
N THR A 467 19.81 23.39 6.41
CA THR A 467 21.11 23.20 7.07
C THR A 467 21.31 24.26 8.14
N ASP A 468 21.60 23.84 9.36
CA ASP A 468 21.98 24.72 10.45
C ASP A 468 23.44 25.20 10.24
N PRO A 469 23.67 26.53 10.12
CA PRO A 469 24.99 27.07 9.85
C PRO A 469 25.99 26.87 11.00
N GLU A 470 25.55 26.62 12.23
CA GLU A 470 26.45 26.43 13.38
C GLU A 470 27.02 25.01 13.43
N THR A 471 26.17 24.02 13.16
CA THR A 471 26.52 22.60 13.27
C THR A 471 26.94 22.00 11.93
N GLY A 472 26.40 22.52 10.82
CA GLY A 472 26.49 21.94 9.48
C GLY A 472 25.54 20.77 9.24
N LEU A 473 24.75 20.37 10.24
CA LEU A 473 23.75 19.31 10.13
C LEU A 473 22.43 19.88 9.61
N VAL A 474 21.47 19.03 9.24
CA VAL A 474 20.09 19.48 9.10
C VAL A 474 19.61 19.97 10.48
N ARG A 475 18.90 21.10 10.49
CA ARG A 475 18.35 21.69 11.72
C ARG A 475 17.32 20.77 12.37
N ALA A 476 16.98 21.09 13.62
CA ALA A 476 16.09 20.27 14.42
C ALA A 476 14.72 20.02 13.77
N ASP A 477 14.29 18.76 13.74
CA ASP A 477 13.04 18.28 13.14
C ASP A 477 12.48 17.08 13.93
N ALA A 478 11.42 16.44 13.41
CA ALA A 478 10.76 15.31 14.05
C ALA A 478 11.47 13.94 13.83
N GLY A 479 12.44 13.90 12.92
CA GLY A 479 13.11 12.66 12.52
C GLY A 479 12.19 11.64 11.84
N ILE A 480 12.77 10.52 11.43
CA ILE A 480 12.07 9.45 10.72
C ILE A 480 10.98 8.75 11.56
N TRP A 481 11.11 8.78 12.90
CA TRP A 481 10.19 8.13 13.84
C TRP A 481 9.04 9.02 14.32
N GLU A 482 9.08 10.32 14.04
CA GLU A 482 8.07 11.31 14.43
C GLU A 482 7.73 11.31 15.94
N TYR A 483 8.72 11.07 16.82
CA TYR A 483 8.49 11.06 18.26
C TYR A 483 7.96 12.41 18.77
N ALA A 484 7.05 12.31 19.74
CA ALA A 484 6.42 13.47 20.35
C ALA A 484 7.43 14.25 21.20
N GLY A 485 7.54 15.56 20.97
CA GLY A 485 7.73 16.49 22.09
C GLY A 485 9.03 17.28 22.18
N ASP A 486 10.05 17.06 21.35
CA ASP A 486 11.15 18.02 21.16
C ASP A 486 11.86 17.74 19.82
N ALA A 487 11.97 18.77 18.98
CA ALA A 487 12.70 18.65 17.71
C ALA A 487 14.20 18.47 17.96
N ARG A 488 14.84 17.53 17.26
CA ARG A 488 16.28 17.22 17.43
C ARG A 488 16.99 17.22 16.09
N GLN A 489 18.31 17.36 16.10
CA GLN A 489 19.14 17.25 14.90
C GLN A 489 19.47 15.78 14.67
N HIS A 490 18.58 15.10 13.95
CA HIS A 490 18.67 13.67 13.71
C HIS A 490 19.73 13.31 12.66
N ALA A 491 20.44 12.22 12.93
CA ALA A 491 21.36 11.61 11.97
C ALA A 491 20.61 11.14 10.73
N SER A 492 19.46 10.46 10.89
CA SER A 492 18.63 9.97 9.78
C SER A 492 18.22 11.09 8.80
N THR A 493 17.76 12.22 9.32
CA THR A 493 17.42 13.40 8.50
C THR A 493 18.64 13.92 7.73
N THR A 494 19.80 14.02 8.38
CA THR A 494 21.04 14.50 7.72
C THR A 494 21.57 13.51 6.68
N ILE A 495 21.52 12.21 6.98
CA ILE A 495 21.89 11.12 6.06
C ILE A 495 21.00 11.18 4.82
N ALA A 496 19.67 11.24 5.00
CA ALA A 496 18.71 11.33 3.90
C ALA A 496 18.95 12.57 3.03
N ALA A 497 19.20 13.74 3.66
CA ALA A 497 19.49 14.97 2.94
C ALA A 497 20.77 14.86 2.09
N ALA A 498 21.84 14.29 2.64
CA ALA A 498 23.09 14.07 1.89
C ALA A 498 22.86 13.14 0.68
N VAL A 499 22.18 12.01 0.87
CA VAL A 499 21.86 11.06 -0.22
C VAL A 499 20.96 11.68 -1.26
N GLY A 500 19.91 12.39 -0.85
CA GLY A 500 18.99 13.06 -1.75
C GLY A 500 19.65 14.13 -2.61
N LEU A 501 20.50 14.97 -2.02
CA LEU A 501 21.26 15.98 -2.78
C LEU A 501 22.29 15.33 -3.72
N CYS A 502 22.85 14.20 -3.33
CA CYS A 502 23.74 13.43 -4.18
C CYS A 502 23.01 12.85 -5.41
N ALA A 503 21.81 12.31 -5.21
CA ALA A 503 20.93 11.88 -6.29
C ALA A 503 20.50 13.06 -7.19
N ALA A 504 20.15 14.21 -6.59
CA ALA A 504 19.81 15.43 -7.32
C ALA A 504 20.99 15.94 -8.18
N SER A 505 22.23 15.79 -7.72
CA SER A 505 23.43 16.12 -8.50
C SER A 505 23.53 15.26 -9.76
N ARG A 506 23.33 13.94 -9.64
CA ARG A 506 23.33 13.02 -10.81
C ARG A 506 22.22 13.36 -11.80
N ILE A 507 21.02 13.63 -11.30
CA ILE A 507 19.89 14.06 -12.14
C ILE A 507 20.25 15.38 -12.84
N ALA A 508 20.80 16.36 -12.14
CA ALA A 508 21.20 17.65 -12.70
C ALA A 508 22.24 17.49 -13.83
N SER A 509 23.23 16.61 -13.67
CA SER A 509 24.19 16.29 -14.73
C SER A 509 23.50 15.78 -15.99
N ARG A 510 22.51 14.89 -15.83
CA ARG A 510 21.73 14.33 -16.95
C ARG A 510 20.73 15.33 -17.56
N MET A 511 20.29 16.31 -16.78
CA MET A 511 19.48 17.46 -17.24
C MET A 511 20.31 18.56 -17.90
N ALA A 512 21.62 18.36 -18.06
CA ALA A 512 22.56 19.37 -18.58
C ALA A 512 22.57 20.68 -17.77
N ASP A 513 22.41 20.57 -16.45
CA ASP A 513 22.51 21.67 -15.47
C ASP A 513 23.77 21.50 -14.60
N PRO A 514 24.97 21.80 -15.13
CA PRO A 514 26.24 21.56 -14.41
C PRO A 514 26.40 22.44 -13.17
N GLY A 515 25.71 23.59 -13.12
CA GLY A 515 25.72 24.48 -11.96
C GLY A 515 24.98 23.84 -10.78
N ALA A 516 23.78 23.33 -11.02
CA ALA A 516 23.04 22.59 -10.00
C ALA A 516 23.76 21.28 -9.61
N ALA A 517 24.34 20.57 -10.58
CA ALA A 517 25.08 19.34 -10.32
C ALA A 517 26.23 19.56 -9.32
N THR A 518 27.07 20.58 -9.57
CA THR A 518 28.20 20.92 -8.70
C THR A 518 27.71 21.36 -7.32
N ARG A 519 26.77 22.30 -7.28
CA ARG A 519 26.18 22.84 -6.04
C ARG A 519 25.64 21.73 -5.13
N PHE A 520 24.82 20.83 -5.68
CA PHE A 520 24.21 19.77 -4.88
C PHE A 520 25.23 18.71 -4.43
N ALA A 521 26.24 18.39 -5.25
CA ALA A 521 27.31 17.49 -4.84
C ALA A 521 28.16 18.07 -3.70
N GLU A 522 28.52 19.34 -3.78
CA GLU A 522 29.29 20.03 -2.73
C GLU A 522 28.51 20.08 -1.41
N HIS A 523 27.20 20.40 -1.46
CA HIS A 523 26.37 20.45 -0.25
C HIS A 523 26.13 19.06 0.35
N ALA A 524 25.93 18.04 -0.49
CA ALA A 524 25.82 16.65 -0.06
C ALA A 524 27.10 16.19 0.69
N GLN A 525 28.27 16.54 0.16
CA GLN A 525 29.55 16.25 0.80
C GLN A 525 29.72 17.01 2.12
N ALA A 526 29.34 18.29 2.19
CA ALA A 526 29.39 19.08 3.41
C ALA A 526 28.51 18.50 4.54
N LEU A 527 27.30 18.03 4.22
CA LEU A 527 26.42 17.35 5.18
C LEU A 527 27.03 16.05 5.69
N ARG A 528 27.64 15.24 4.81
CA ARG A 528 28.36 14.03 5.20
C ARG A 528 29.52 14.35 6.14
N GLU A 529 30.31 15.38 5.84
CA GLU A 529 31.41 15.81 6.71
C GLU A 529 30.93 16.29 8.08
N ALA A 530 29.84 17.06 8.11
CA ALA A 530 29.22 17.51 9.36
C ALA A 530 28.67 16.33 10.18
N LEU A 531 28.00 15.36 9.55
CA LEU A 531 27.52 14.13 10.18
C LEU A 531 28.68 13.41 10.89
N LEU A 532 29.78 13.17 10.18
CA LEU A 532 30.94 12.47 10.73
C LEU A 532 31.67 13.28 11.82
N ALA A 533 31.70 14.61 11.71
CA ALA A 533 32.36 15.46 12.69
C ALA A 533 31.54 15.66 13.98
N ARG A 534 30.22 15.56 13.91
CA ARG A 534 29.31 15.94 15.01
C ARG A 534 28.60 14.77 15.67
N LEU A 535 28.37 13.67 14.95
CA LEU A 535 27.52 12.58 15.40
C LEU A 535 28.26 11.25 15.60
N VAL A 536 29.57 11.20 15.37
CA VAL A 536 30.38 10.06 15.82
C VAL A 536 30.64 10.21 17.31
N ASP A 537 30.18 9.23 18.08
CA ASP A 537 30.43 9.14 19.51
C ASP A 537 31.92 8.87 19.76
N PRO A 538 32.62 9.77 20.48
CA PRO A 538 34.05 9.62 20.72
C PRO A 538 34.41 8.42 21.61
N ASP A 539 33.47 7.92 22.42
CA ASP A 539 33.71 6.81 23.35
C ASP A 539 33.53 5.45 22.67
N THR A 540 32.50 5.33 21.82
CA THR A 540 32.18 4.06 21.14
C THR A 540 32.72 3.99 19.71
N GLY A 541 32.98 5.14 19.09
CA GLY A 541 33.32 5.23 17.66
C GLY A 541 32.14 4.95 16.72
N ALA A 542 30.91 4.88 17.25
CA ALA A 542 29.69 4.61 16.51
C ALA A 542 28.98 5.92 16.10
N LEU A 543 28.15 5.86 15.06
CA LEU A 543 27.25 6.97 14.73
C LEU A 543 26.06 7.00 15.72
N ALA A 544 25.80 8.15 16.32
CA ALA A 544 24.66 8.41 17.19
C ALA A 544 23.43 8.88 16.42
N GLY A 545 22.24 8.62 16.95
CA GLY A 545 20.94 8.92 16.32
C GLY A 545 20.62 10.42 16.26
N ASN A 546 21.11 11.23 17.20
CA ASN A 546 20.96 12.67 17.16
C ASN A 546 21.99 13.39 18.06
N LEU A 547 22.17 14.69 17.82
CA LEU A 547 23.18 15.50 18.49
C LEU A 547 22.87 15.74 19.98
N GLN A 548 21.59 15.88 20.31
CA GLN A 548 21.13 16.26 21.64
C GLN A 548 21.34 15.14 22.66
N GLU A 549 21.05 13.90 22.28
CA GLU A 549 21.20 12.72 23.14
C GLU A 549 22.61 12.14 23.11
N LEU A 550 23.41 12.46 22.09
CA LEU A 550 24.81 12.05 22.04
C LEU A 550 25.55 12.56 23.29
N ALA A 551 25.30 13.80 23.70
CA ALA A 551 25.87 14.37 24.92
C ALA A 551 25.43 13.64 26.22
N ALA A 552 24.32 12.90 26.17
CA ALA A 552 23.78 12.15 27.29
C ALA A 552 24.15 10.64 27.26
N GLY A 553 24.73 10.14 26.16
CA GLY A 553 25.10 8.73 26.00
C GLY A 553 23.91 7.78 25.75
N THR A 554 22.77 8.31 25.31
CA THR A 554 21.50 7.59 25.11
C THR A 554 20.94 7.82 23.70
N ALA A 555 21.81 7.80 22.69
CA ALA A 555 21.46 8.16 21.32
C ALA A 555 21.59 6.98 20.36
N ARG A 556 21.18 5.77 20.76
CA ARG A 556 21.18 4.64 19.82
C ARG A 556 19.92 4.70 18.99
N ASP A 557 20.07 4.60 17.69
CA ASP A 557 18.96 4.65 16.74
C ASP A 557 19.29 3.74 15.56
N ALA A 558 18.41 2.79 15.25
CA ALA A 558 18.60 1.86 14.17
C ALA A 558 18.66 2.54 12.79
N SER A 559 18.09 3.74 12.63
CA SER A 559 18.09 4.46 11.36
C SER A 559 19.48 4.93 10.90
N VAL A 560 20.48 4.94 11.78
CA VAL A 560 21.87 5.31 11.44
C VAL A 560 22.54 4.31 10.48
N VAL A 561 22.01 3.08 10.38
CA VAL A 561 22.51 2.06 9.44
C VAL A 561 22.42 2.50 7.98
N GLU A 562 21.53 3.46 7.69
CA GLU A 562 21.41 4.01 6.33
C GLU A 562 22.69 4.73 5.87
N ALA A 563 23.53 5.22 6.79
CA ALA A 563 24.85 5.74 6.42
C ALA A 563 25.73 4.64 5.78
N VAL A 564 25.58 3.39 6.19
CA VAL A 564 26.25 2.23 5.60
C VAL A 564 25.59 1.86 4.28
N ASN A 565 24.26 1.69 4.28
CA ASN A 565 23.50 1.25 3.10
C ASN A 565 23.76 2.14 1.88
N TRP A 566 23.80 3.46 2.08
CA TRP A 566 23.97 4.42 0.99
C TRP A 566 25.44 4.84 0.74
N GLY A 567 26.39 4.26 1.46
CA GLY A 567 27.84 4.46 1.24
C GLY A 567 28.41 5.77 1.81
N LEU A 568 27.68 6.48 2.68
CA LEU A 568 28.23 7.65 3.39
C LEU A 568 29.41 7.23 4.27
N ILE A 569 29.34 6.04 4.86
CA ILE A 569 30.45 5.37 5.52
C ILE A 569 30.77 4.07 4.78
N PRO A 570 32.05 3.77 4.49
CA PRO A 570 32.40 2.50 3.86
C PRO A 570 31.99 1.32 4.74
N ALA A 571 31.31 0.33 4.16
CA ALA A 571 30.76 -0.81 4.92
C ALA A 571 31.82 -1.68 5.59
N ASP A 572 33.06 -1.66 5.11
CA ASP A 572 34.21 -2.36 5.68
C ASP A 572 35.02 -1.51 6.68
N SER A 573 34.58 -0.29 6.98
CA SER A 573 35.29 0.62 7.89
C SER A 573 35.07 0.28 9.37
N ALA A 574 36.01 0.69 10.23
CA ALA A 574 35.88 0.57 11.68
C ALA A 574 34.65 1.33 12.23
N LEU A 575 34.29 2.46 11.63
CA LEU A 575 33.11 3.23 11.97
C LEU A 575 31.82 2.47 11.64
N ALA A 576 31.74 1.82 10.47
CA ALA A 576 30.59 0.97 10.12
C ALA A 576 30.48 -0.21 11.08
N GLY A 577 31.59 -0.89 11.39
CA GLY A 577 31.62 -1.95 12.40
C GLY A 577 31.08 -1.50 13.77
N ALA A 578 31.62 -0.40 14.31
CA ALA A 578 31.18 0.15 15.60
C ALA A 578 29.71 0.60 15.58
N THR A 579 29.25 1.17 14.47
CA THR A 579 27.85 1.59 14.30
C THR A 579 26.91 0.39 14.30
N LEU A 580 27.23 -0.67 13.56
CA LEU A 580 26.43 -1.90 13.54
C LEU A 580 26.44 -2.62 14.89
N ASP A 581 27.58 -2.62 15.60
CA ASP A 581 27.66 -3.17 16.96
C ASP A 581 26.82 -2.37 17.94
N SER A 582 26.79 -1.04 17.83
CA SER A 582 25.94 -0.16 18.64
C SER A 582 24.45 -0.41 18.38
N VAL A 583 24.04 -0.54 17.11
CA VAL A 583 22.66 -0.89 16.72
C VAL A 583 22.29 -2.30 17.20
N GLY A 584 23.23 -3.25 17.20
CA GLY A 584 23.02 -4.58 17.77
C GLY A 584 22.63 -4.58 19.25
N LEU A 585 22.95 -3.52 20.00
CA LEU A 585 22.51 -3.36 21.38
C LEU A 585 21.02 -2.98 21.52
N LEU A 586 20.34 -2.65 20.42
CA LEU A 586 18.88 -2.45 20.37
C LEU A 586 18.10 -3.78 20.28
N ALA A 587 18.80 -4.92 20.27
CA ALA A 587 18.16 -6.23 20.22
C ALA A 587 17.29 -6.49 21.46
N LEU A 588 16.03 -6.86 21.24
CA LEU A 588 15.00 -7.00 22.28
C LEU A 588 15.03 -8.33 23.06
N GLY A 589 16.15 -9.04 22.97
CA GLY A 589 16.40 -10.32 23.64
C GLY A 589 16.53 -11.51 22.68
N PRO A 590 16.74 -12.73 23.23
CA PRO A 590 17.02 -13.91 22.43
C PRO A 590 15.92 -14.23 21.42
N GLY A 591 16.31 -14.40 20.16
CA GLY A 591 15.37 -14.72 19.09
C GLY A 591 14.38 -13.59 18.82
N ARG A 592 14.72 -12.33 19.11
CA ARG A 592 13.98 -11.13 18.72
C ARG A 592 14.82 -10.21 17.84
N GLY A 593 14.13 -9.31 17.12
CA GLY A 593 14.75 -8.27 16.30
C GLY A 593 15.10 -7.03 17.12
N LEU A 594 15.19 -5.91 16.43
CA LEU A 594 15.67 -4.62 16.92
C LEU A 594 14.51 -3.70 17.30
N ALA A 595 14.70 -2.93 18.38
CA ALA A 595 13.95 -1.71 18.63
C ALA A 595 14.35 -0.60 17.63
N ARG A 596 13.54 0.46 17.54
CA ARG A 596 13.90 1.66 16.76
C ARG A 596 15.04 2.42 17.41
N THR A 597 14.89 2.75 18.69
CA THR A 597 15.88 3.48 19.50
C THR A 597 16.07 2.84 20.87
N ASP A 598 16.98 3.37 21.68
CA ASP A 598 17.10 3.03 23.10
C ASP A 598 16.13 3.82 24.01
N ASP A 599 15.13 4.49 23.42
CA ASP A 599 14.08 5.16 24.16
C ASP A 599 13.18 4.16 24.91
N PRO A 600 12.72 4.49 26.14
CA PRO A 600 11.85 3.61 26.91
C PRO A 600 10.55 3.22 26.22
N GLU A 601 10.07 4.01 25.24
CA GLU A 601 8.84 3.72 24.51
C GLU A 601 8.97 2.60 23.46
N ASP A 602 10.20 2.27 23.05
CA ASP A 602 10.51 1.20 22.11
C ASP A 602 11.03 -0.08 22.78
N ALA A 603 11.21 -0.07 24.10
CA ALA A 603 11.88 -1.12 24.87
C ALA A 603 11.25 -2.53 24.74
N ASP A 604 10.03 -2.65 24.20
CA ASP A 604 9.37 -3.92 23.91
C ASP A 604 8.82 -4.06 22.48
N ARG A 605 9.08 -3.10 21.58
CA ARG A 605 8.52 -3.04 20.24
C ARG A 605 9.56 -3.33 19.17
N GLU A 606 9.43 -4.47 18.52
CA GLU A 606 10.32 -4.83 17.44
C GLU A 606 9.90 -4.11 16.16
N SER A 607 10.85 -3.42 15.52
CA SER A 607 10.62 -2.66 14.31
C SER A 607 11.06 -3.43 13.07
N VAL A 608 10.09 -3.72 12.21
CA VAL A 608 10.35 -4.43 10.95
C VAL A 608 11.26 -3.61 10.03
N LEU A 609 11.10 -2.28 10.00
CA LEU A 609 12.02 -1.41 9.27
C LEU A 609 13.45 -1.52 9.83
N ALA A 610 13.63 -1.42 11.15
CA ALA A 610 14.95 -1.52 11.77
C ALA A 610 15.64 -2.85 11.42
N ASP A 611 14.91 -3.98 11.51
CA ASP A 611 15.41 -5.30 11.17
C ASP A 611 15.87 -5.38 9.70
N LEU A 612 15.02 -4.97 8.76
CA LEU A 612 15.29 -5.12 7.33
C LEU A 612 16.38 -4.18 6.83
N ARG A 613 16.46 -2.96 7.37
CA ARG A 613 17.48 -1.99 6.98
C ARG A 613 18.83 -2.26 7.64
N ALA A 614 18.84 -2.79 8.87
CA ALA A 614 20.06 -3.31 9.49
C ALA A 614 20.56 -4.56 8.75
N ALA A 615 19.67 -5.43 8.27
CA ALA A 615 20.06 -6.59 7.48
C ALA A 615 20.81 -6.20 6.20
N ALA A 616 20.35 -5.17 5.48
CA ALA A 616 21.05 -4.63 4.32
C ALA A 616 22.47 -4.18 4.68
N ALA A 617 22.62 -3.42 5.78
CA ALA A 617 23.92 -2.89 6.20
C ALA A 617 24.86 -3.98 6.68
N LEU A 618 24.35 -4.95 7.44
CA LEU A 618 25.10 -6.13 7.90
C LEU A 618 25.60 -6.96 6.73
N SER A 619 24.76 -7.19 5.71
CA SER A 619 25.13 -7.87 4.47
C SER A 619 26.27 -7.14 3.76
N ALA A 620 26.13 -5.82 3.57
CA ALA A 620 27.16 -4.97 2.96
C ALA A 620 28.50 -4.99 3.73
N SER A 621 28.45 -5.17 5.05
CA SER A 621 29.64 -5.32 5.92
C SER A 621 30.15 -6.77 6.04
N GLY A 622 29.62 -7.72 5.26
CA GLY A 622 30.04 -9.12 5.28
C GLY A 622 29.55 -9.93 6.49
N ARG A 623 28.61 -9.40 7.27
CA ARG A 623 27.98 -10.04 8.45
C ARG A 623 26.72 -10.81 8.07
N GLN A 624 26.84 -11.67 7.05
CA GLN A 624 25.72 -12.34 6.40
C GLN A 624 24.80 -13.12 7.36
N PHE A 625 25.39 -13.81 8.34
CA PHE A 625 24.62 -14.60 9.31
C PHE A 625 23.65 -13.75 10.13
N GLU A 626 24.06 -12.54 10.52
CA GLU A 626 23.23 -11.62 11.30
C GLU A 626 22.16 -10.97 10.41
N ALA A 627 22.52 -10.64 9.16
CA ALA A 627 21.57 -10.15 8.17
C ALA A 627 20.45 -11.16 7.90
N ASP A 628 20.81 -12.42 7.64
CA ASP A 628 19.84 -13.46 7.35
C ASP A 628 18.95 -13.76 8.55
N PHE A 629 19.46 -13.71 9.78
CA PHE A 629 18.64 -13.86 10.99
C PHE A 629 17.49 -12.83 11.06
N LEU A 630 17.78 -11.56 10.75
CA LEU A 630 16.76 -10.50 10.79
C LEU A 630 15.71 -10.68 9.69
N VAL A 631 16.13 -11.03 8.48
CA VAL A 631 15.21 -11.27 7.35
C VAL A 631 14.36 -12.52 7.58
N GLU A 632 14.97 -13.66 7.94
CA GLU A 632 14.27 -14.91 8.26
C GLU A 632 13.23 -14.71 9.34
N ARG A 633 13.54 -13.89 10.35
CA ARG A 633 12.61 -13.56 11.42
C ARG A 633 11.35 -12.87 10.90
N VAL A 634 11.50 -11.80 10.12
CA VAL A 634 10.37 -11.06 9.54
C VAL A 634 9.55 -11.97 8.64
N VAL A 635 10.20 -12.73 7.77
CA VAL A 635 9.56 -13.70 6.87
C VAL A 635 8.79 -14.75 7.67
N ALA A 636 9.40 -15.36 8.69
CA ALA A 636 8.75 -16.37 9.51
C ALA A 636 7.51 -15.83 10.24
N GLN A 637 7.54 -14.60 10.76
CA GLN A 637 6.35 -14.00 11.37
C GLN A 637 5.27 -13.67 10.35
N ALA A 638 5.65 -13.19 9.16
CA ALA A 638 4.70 -12.94 8.07
C ALA A 638 3.96 -14.23 7.67
N ARG A 639 4.69 -15.34 7.44
CA ARG A 639 4.15 -16.66 7.11
C ARG A 639 3.24 -17.21 8.21
N ALA A 640 3.67 -17.10 9.47
CA ALA A 640 3.02 -17.78 10.58
C ALA A 640 1.83 -17.02 11.17
N ARG A 641 1.83 -15.69 11.12
CA ARG A 641 0.93 -14.85 11.94
C ARG A 641 0.34 -13.65 11.23
N ALA A 642 0.76 -13.37 10.00
CA ALA A 642 0.43 -12.14 9.30
C ALA A 642 -0.11 -12.39 7.88
N HIS A 643 -0.49 -13.63 7.55
CA HIS A 643 -1.08 -13.98 6.24
C HIS A 643 -0.23 -13.51 5.05
N ASP A 644 1.09 -13.69 5.14
CA ASP A 644 2.08 -13.27 4.13
C ASP A 644 2.20 -11.76 3.93
N GLN A 645 1.59 -10.96 4.81
CA GLN A 645 1.73 -9.50 4.83
C GLN A 645 2.86 -9.08 5.79
N VAL A 646 3.54 -7.99 5.46
CA VAL A 646 4.63 -7.45 6.28
C VAL A 646 4.07 -6.33 7.17
N PRO A 647 4.06 -6.48 8.50
CA PRO A 647 3.58 -5.43 9.41
C PRO A 647 4.63 -4.34 9.63
N GLU A 648 4.24 -3.25 10.28
CA GLU A 648 5.17 -2.20 10.74
C GLU A 648 6.01 -2.65 11.94
N LEU A 649 5.36 -3.34 12.89
CA LEU A 649 5.92 -3.76 14.16
C LEU A 649 5.59 -5.23 14.44
N LEU A 650 6.41 -5.85 15.28
CA LEU A 650 6.12 -7.15 15.88
C LEU A 650 6.00 -6.97 17.41
N ASN A 651 4.91 -7.48 17.97
CA ASN A 651 4.68 -7.45 19.41
C ASN A 651 5.63 -8.41 20.16
N PRO A 652 5.72 -8.37 21.50
CA PRO A 652 6.63 -9.24 22.26
C PRO A 652 6.44 -10.75 22.03
N TRP A 653 5.29 -11.18 21.51
CA TRP A 653 4.99 -12.58 21.18
C TRP A 653 5.23 -12.92 19.71
N GLY A 654 5.67 -11.95 18.89
CA GLY A 654 5.91 -12.06 17.46
C GLY A 654 4.66 -11.95 16.58
N GLY A 655 3.52 -11.49 17.12
CA GLY A 655 2.35 -11.18 16.31
C GLY A 655 2.45 -9.80 15.64
N PRO A 656 1.75 -9.57 14.52
CA PRO A 656 1.75 -8.27 13.84
C PRO A 656 1.20 -7.17 14.75
N ALA A 657 1.80 -6.00 14.67
CA ALA A 657 1.38 -4.78 15.34
C ALA A 657 1.66 -3.56 14.45
N GLY A 658 1.06 -2.42 14.78
CA GLY A 658 1.24 -1.20 13.99
C GLY A 658 0.41 -1.19 12.70
N GLY A 659 0.93 -0.60 11.63
CA GLY A 659 0.35 -0.63 10.29
C GLY A 659 0.40 -2.04 9.68
N MET A 660 -0.66 -2.41 8.97
CA MET A 660 -0.82 -3.77 8.44
C MET A 660 -1.68 -3.77 7.16
N PRO A 661 -1.14 -4.31 6.04
CA PRO A 661 0.27 -4.39 5.74
C PRO A 661 0.91 -2.99 5.81
N MET A 662 2.17 -2.92 6.18
CA MET A 662 2.97 -1.71 6.04
C MET A 662 3.61 -1.70 4.65
N ALA A 663 3.27 -0.73 3.80
CA ALA A 663 3.68 -0.70 2.39
C ALA A 663 5.16 -0.32 2.24
N GLY A 664 5.50 0.96 2.41
CA GLY A 664 6.84 1.52 2.25
C GLY A 664 7.86 0.95 3.24
N MET A 665 7.69 1.30 4.52
CA MET A 665 8.62 0.87 5.58
C MET A 665 8.43 -0.59 6.05
N GLY A 666 7.65 -1.39 5.32
CA GLY A 666 7.47 -2.83 5.56
C GLY A 666 7.79 -3.64 4.32
N GLY A 667 6.78 -3.87 3.48
CA GLY A 667 6.90 -4.69 2.28
C GLY A 667 7.98 -4.24 1.29
N ALA A 668 8.14 -2.93 1.08
CA ALA A 668 9.21 -2.40 0.24
C ALA A 668 10.58 -2.51 0.90
N ALA A 669 10.69 -2.29 2.21
CA ALA A 669 11.93 -2.51 2.95
C ALA A 669 12.43 -3.96 2.85
N LEU A 670 11.53 -4.95 2.76
CA LEU A 670 11.91 -6.36 2.57
C LEU A 670 12.60 -6.58 1.22
N GLY A 671 12.03 -6.01 0.15
CA GLY A 671 12.67 -6.06 -1.16
C GLY A 671 14.02 -5.34 -1.17
N LEU A 672 14.09 -4.16 -0.55
CA LEU A 672 15.33 -3.38 -0.47
C LEU A 672 16.43 -4.07 0.34
N ALA A 673 16.09 -4.92 1.32
CA ALA A 673 17.10 -5.71 2.04
C ALA A 673 17.90 -6.66 1.13
N ARG A 674 17.39 -6.98 -0.07
CA ARG A 674 18.04 -7.84 -1.07
C ARG A 674 18.32 -7.17 -2.40
N LEU A 675 17.57 -6.14 -2.76
CA LEU A 675 17.74 -5.45 -4.04
C LEU A 675 18.73 -4.28 -3.97
N GLU A 676 18.90 -3.70 -2.79
CA GLU A 676 19.72 -2.50 -2.66
C GLU A 676 21.20 -2.87 -2.69
N GLY A 677 21.83 -2.60 -3.85
CA GLY A 677 23.26 -2.80 -4.06
C GLY A 677 23.98 -1.59 -4.67
N GLY A 678 23.25 -0.50 -4.95
CA GLY A 678 23.79 0.72 -5.52
C GLY A 678 24.17 1.72 -4.43
N GLN A 679 25.46 1.89 -4.15
CA GLN A 679 25.90 3.01 -3.34
C GLN A 679 25.66 4.32 -4.09
N VAL A 680 25.17 5.33 -3.38
CA VAL A 680 24.99 6.69 -3.91
C VAL A 680 26.24 7.53 -3.61
N PHE A 681 26.97 7.17 -2.55
CA PHE A 681 28.24 7.74 -2.14
C PHE A 681 29.40 6.75 -2.25
N GLY A 682 30.59 7.29 -2.51
CA GLY A 682 31.86 6.59 -2.44
C GLY A 682 32.89 7.35 -1.59
N PRO A 683 34.14 6.86 -1.54
CA PRO A 683 35.21 7.49 -0.77
C PRO A 683 35.45 8.95 -1.16
N GLU A 684 35.30 9.28 -2.45
CA GLU A 684 35.55 10.63 -3.01
C GLU A 684 34.32 11.55 -2.97
N GLY A 685 33.20 11.11 -2.39
CA GLY A 685 31.94 11.86 -2.32
C GLY A 685 30.86 11.24 -3.19
N CYS A 686 30.11 12.06 -3.90
CA CYS A 686 29.02 11.59 -4.75
C CYS A 686 29.50 10.72 -5.90
N LEU A 687 28.92 9.51 -6.03
CA LEU A 687 29.20 8.67 -7.18
C LEU A 687 28.52 9.25 -8.43
N PRO A 688 29.22 9.31 -9.58
CA PRO A 688 28.62 9.75 -10.83
C PRO A 688 27.60 8.72 -11.33
N TRP A 689 26.62 9.17 -12.12
CA TRP A 689 25.74 8.24 -12.81
C TRP A 689 26.54 7.39 -13.80
N THR A 690 26.36 6.08 -13.71
CA THR A 690 26.89 5.13 -14.69
C THR A 690 25.70 4.51 -15.42
N PRO A 691 25.68 4.52 -16.76
CA PRO A 691 24.63 3.86 -17.51
C PRO A 691 24.57 2.37 -17.13
N PRO A 692 23.37 1.77 -17.02
CA PRO A 692 23.26 0.31 -16.93
C PRO A 692 23.99 -0.32 -18.11
N ASP A 693 24.72 -1.42 -17.89
CA ASP A 693 25.49 -2.08 -18.94
C ASP A 693 24.54 -2.56 -20.05
N ALA A 694 24.72 -2.05 -21.27
CA ALA A 694 23.83 -2.25 -22.42
C ALA A 694 23.82 -3.70 -22.97
N SER A 695 24.50 -4.62 -22.29
CA SER A 695 24.54 -6.05 -22.60
C SER A 695 23.37 -6.83 -22.00
N THR A 696 22.59 -6.22 -21.11
CA THR A 696 21.34 -6.80 -20.57
C THR A 696 20.18 -6.30 -21.43
N PRO A 697 19.44 -7.15 -22.14
CA PRO A 697 18.29 -6.70 -22.93
C PRO A 697 17.29 -5.98 -22.02
N PRO A 698 16.65 -4.88 -22.46
CA PRO A 698 15.46 -4.40 -21.77
C PRO A 698 14.42 -5.52 -21.85
N ASP A 699 14.00 -6.04 -20.69
CA ASP A 699 12.82 -6.91 -20.63
C ASP A 699 11.66 -6.14 -21.25
N GLU A 700 11.05 -6.69 -22.30
CA GLU A 700 9.79 -6.16 -22.83
C GLU A 700 8.79 -6.07 -21.68
N GLU A 701 8.15 -4.90 -21.52
CA GLU A 701 7.01 -4.74 -20.64
C GLU A 701 5.99 -5.85 -20.93
N PRO A 702 5.36 -6.46 -19.92
CA PRO A 702 4.20 -7.29 -20.16
C PRO A 702 3.09 -6.38 -20.69
N ASP A 703 2.87 -6.42 -22.01
CA ASP A 703 1.81 -5.70 -22.70
C ASP A 703 0.46 -6.03 -22.07
N ALA A 704 -0.04 -5.12 -21.24
CA ALA A 704 -1.38 -5.17 -20.67
C ALA A 704 -2.37 -4.61 -21.69
N GLY A 705 -2.50 -5.27 -22.85
CA GLY A 705 -3.27 -4.70 -23.96
C GLY A 705 -3.39 -5.58 -25.21
N GLY A 706 -3.75 -6.86 -25.08
CA GLY A 706 -4.01 -7.72 -26.24
C GLY A 706 -5.50 -7.91 -26.52
N GLU A 707 -6.07 -7.13 -27.45
CA GLU A 707 -7.36 -7.42 -28.08
C GLU A 707 -7.40 -8.86 -28.61
N LEU A 708 -8.50 -9.56 -28.30
CA LEU A 708 -8.87 -10.81 -28.95
C LEU A 708 -9.23 -10.51 -30.41
N ASP A 709 -8.41 -10.98 -31.36
CA ASP A 709 -8.92 -11.29 -32.67
C ASP A 709 -8.24 -12.49 -33.35
N ALA A 710 -9.06 -13.27 -34.03
CA ALA A 710 -8.79 -14.60 -34.51
C ALA A 710 -8.19 -14.64 -35.93
N ALA A 711 -7.30 -15.62 -36.13
CA ALA A 711 -6.98 -16.33 -37.37
C ALA A 711 -6.26 -15.56 -38.52
N VAL A 712 -5.14 -16.14 -39.00
CA VAL A 712 -5.01 -16.90 -40.28
C VAL A 712 -3.52 -17.12 -40.59
N ALA A 713 -3.23 -18.28 -41.20
CA ALA A 713 -1.92 -18.79 -41.57
C ALA A 713 -1.31 -18.16 -42.86
N GLU A 714 0.00 -18.40 -43.01
CA GLU A 714 0.84 -18.45 -44.23
C GLU A 714 1.36 -17.17 -44.93
N ALA A 715 2.68 -16.94 -44.71
CA ALA A 715 3.77 -16.97 -45.70
C ALA A 715 4.15 -15.77 -46.63
N VAL A 716 5.47 -15.53 -46.66
CA VAL A 716 6.38 -15.00 -47.73
C VAL A 716 6.78 -13.50 -47.71
N GLU A 717 8.11 -13.28 -47.68
CA GLU A 717 8.92 -12.04 -47.74
C GLU A 717 8.98 -11.32 -49.15
N PRO A 718 9.91 -10.37 -49.45
CA PRO A 718 10.16 -9.02 -48.90
C PRO A 718 10.26 -7.91 -50.01
N GLY A 719 10.34 -6.62 -49.62
CA GLY A 719 11.09 -5.60 -50.39
C GLY A 719 10.45 -4.22 -50.62
N PRO A 720 11.24 -3.18 -50.95
CA PRO A 720 11.21 -1.88 -50.24
C PRO A 720 10.91 -0.65 -51.12
N ARG A 721 10.72 0.53 -50.49
CA ARG A 721 11.18 1.90 -50.90
C ARG A 721 10.48 3.02 -50.10
N GLY A 722 11.26 3.95 -49.52
CA GLY A 722 10.79 5.30 -49.15
C GLY A 722 10.80 6.25 -50.37
N PRO A 723 10.93 7.59 -50.23
CA PRO A 723 10.87 8.43 -49.01
C PRO A 723 10.12 9.79 -49.25
N ILE A 724 10.33 10.80 -48.36
CA ILE A 724 10.48 12.26 -48.66
C ILE A 724 9.33 13.28 -48.29
N LEU A 725 9.72 14.23 -47.41
CA LEU A 725 9.40 15.68 -47.25
C LEU A 725 8.19 16.20 -46.41
N GLY A 726 8.51 16.98 -45.36
CA GLY A 726 7.66 18.05 -44.76
C GLY A 726 7.76 19.37 -45.56
N PRO A 727 7.74 20.59 -44.96
CA PRO A 727 7.31 21.07 -43.63
C PRO A 727 6.48 22.41 -43.71
N ARG A 728 6.36 23.17 -42.59
CA ARG A 728 5.93 24.59 -42.39
C ARG A 728 4.47 24.81 -41.96
N ALA A 729 4.09 25.80 -41.13
CA ALA A 729 4.77 26.78 -40.30
C ALA A 729 3.73 27.42 -39.33
N ARG A 730 4.23 27.91 -38.19
CA ARG A 730 3.66 28.93 -37.27
C ARG A 730 3.49 30.30 -38.02
N PRO A 731 2.75 31.35 -37.55
CA PRO A 731 2.98 31.96 -36.22
C PRO A 731 1.88 32.84 -35.56
N ALA A 732 2.22 33.28 -34.32
CA ALA A 732 1.94 34.58 -33.67
C ALA A 732 0.46 34.91 -33.36
N SER A 733 0.05 35.69 -32.36
CA SER A 733 0.57 36.64 -31.34
C SER A 733 -0.72 37.06 -30.57
N GLY A 734 -0.81 37.51 -29.31
CA GLY A 734 0.04 38.32 -28.46
C GLY A 734 -0.87 39.11 -27.47
N CYS A 735 -0.23 39.71 -26.45
CA CYS A 735 -0.64 40.88 -25.64
C CYS A 735 -1.82 40.77 -24.63
N GLN A 736 -1.54 40.88 -23.31
CA GLN A 736 -1.61 42.09 -22.43
C GLN A 736 -3.05 42.42 -21.97
N SER A 737 -3.41 42.85 -20.74
CA SER A 737 -2.70 43.22 -19.50
C SER A 737 -3.73 43.60 -18.40
N SER A 738 -3.32 43.48 -17.13
CA SER A 738 -3.51 44.41 -15.98
C SER A 738 -4.87 44.71 -15.29
N GLY A 739 -4.79 44.73 -13.94
CA GLY A 739 -5.50 45.67 -13.02
C GLY A 739 -6.72 45.08 -12.30
N GLY A 740 -6.94 45.14 -10.98
CA GLY A 740 -6.30 45.83 -9.84
C GLY A 740 -7.06 45.50 -8.53
N SER A 741 -6.38 45.62 -7.39
CA SER A 741 -6.90 45.43 -6.00
C SER A 741 -7.72 46.67 -5.51
N PRO A 742 -8.06 46.88 -4.20
CA PRO A 742 -8.02 46.04 -2.98
C PRO A 742 -9.28 46.22 -2.06
N ALA A 743 -9.16 45.75 -0.80
CA ALA A 743 -9.79 46.25 0.47
C ALA A 743 -10.77 45.25 1.14
N LEU A 744 -10.36 44.60 2.24
CA LEU A 744 -10.48 45.00 3.67
C LEU A 744 -11.82 44.58 4.31
N GLY A 745 -11.74 43.74 5.35
CA GLY A 745 -12.90 43.29 6.13
C GLY A 745 -12.53 42.45 7.35
N LEU A 746 -11.99 43.13 8.36
CA LEU A 746 -11.68 42.70 9.73
C LEU A 746 -12.91 42.08 10.47
N VAL A 747 -12.67 41.11 11.37
CA VAL A 747 -13.11 41.07 12.81
C VAL A 747 -13.62 39.72 13.35
N ALA A 748 -12.92 39.30 14.40
CA ALA A 748 -13.30 38.59 15.64
C ALA A 748 -13.70 37.11 15.66
N SER A 749 -12.72 36.33 16.12
CA SER A 749 -12.84 35.17 16.98
C SER A 749 -13.32 35.56 18.39
N LEU A 750 -14.26 34.80 18.96
CA LEU A 750 -14.51 34.68 20.40
C LEU A 750 -14.95 33.23 20.70
N LEU A 751 -14.00 32.41 21.15
CA LEU A 751 -14.24 31.13 21.82
C LEU A 751 -13.73 31.27 23.26
N LEU A 752 -14.63 31.17 24.23
CA LEU A 752 -14.28 30.89 25.61
C LEU A 752 -15.05 29.65 26.08
N LEU A 753 -14.25 28.65 26.45
CA LEU A 753 -14.38 27.82 27.64
C LEU A 753 -15.60 26.91 27.76
N SER A 754 -15.39 25.70 27.26
CA SER A 754 -15.85 24.46 27.85
C SER A 754 -15.33 24.29 29.29
N ALA A 755 -16.25 24.00 30.22
CA ALA A 755 -15.91 23.36 31.49
C ALA A 755 -17.06 22.48 31.97
N ALA A 756 -16.80 21.17 31.91
CA ALA A 756 -17.17 20.15 32.89
C ALA A 756 -18.67 19.86 33.14
N ARG A 757 -19.09 18.62 32.86
CA ARG A 757 -19.26 17.56 33.90
C ARG A 757 -19.96 16.31 33.36
N ARG A 758 -19.24 15.19 33.49
CA ARG A 758 -19.66 13.90 34.07
C ARG A 758 -21.15 13.70 34.41
N ARG A 759 -21.63 12.52 33.97
CA ARG A 759 -22.45 11.49 34.65
C ARG A 759 -23.92 11.33 34.23
N ARG A 760 -24.17 10.07 33.82
CA ARG A 760 -25.28 9.15 34.16
C ARG A 760 -26.56 9.18 33.33
N ARG A 761 -26.81 8.01 32.73
CA ARG A 761 -28.07 7.22 32.67
C ARG A 761 -29.33 7.96 32.24
N ALA A 762 -29.82 7.62 31.06
CA ALA A 762 -31.01 6.78 30.88
C ALA A 762 -30.80 5.94 29.62
#